data_AF-L0R6I8-F1
#
_entry.id   AF-L0R6I8-F1
#
_cell.length_a   1.000
_cell.length_b   1.000
_cell.length_c   1.000
_cell.angle_alpha   90.00
_cell.angle_beta   90.00
_cell.angle_gamma   90.00
#
_symmetry.space_group_name_H-M   'P 1'
#
loop_
_entity.id
_entity.type
_entity.pdbx_description
1 polymer ?
#
loop_
_entity_poly.entity_id
_entity_poly.type
_entity_poly.pdbx_seq_one_letter_code
_entity_poly.pdbx_strand_id
1 'polypeptide(L)'
;MLNNTNTQNGQRKTLRCAIYTRKSHEEGLEQEFNSLDAQREAGEAYIESQKLQGWKAIPYRYDDGGFSGGNMERPALQRLLADIDAGKIDVIVVYKIDRLSRSLLDFMKMIELFNEKEVSFVSVTQHFSTTDPTGRMFLGILITFAQYEREVIGERIRDKVAAAKRRGKYCGGPAVLGYDVDRVNKKLLVNQSEAPLVKLIFRRYTQVGSAKKVAQELGRQGYKTKSWTTKKGKERVGTEWNTAQVYRLLNNRLYIGEIAYKGNNYPGEHEALIDRNTWDKVQSLLAENNRTKMSKARVKMISPLSGVIRCGHCDSAMGITYTNKGDRRYSYYICEKDTKRVVSQCPIKRVPAGDIESVVLDQLGAVFRTPTLVAKTYFAAREIEKEERQRLQVQKKELEQSLQNVRQEALKLMSPDNNVPDRNSRLPSVNQQAVDLTKQLTNVSARLKVIDTEQISEGDFSNPDADNYNGTDGEIKDRQIFVANEQTTLAAPIDDVQTDVELTEPRFADAEYIVIGTEQMQILSGGGTTNLTVRRAVANTVAASHLADALVYSGYDYTGLVVDPIDEFETDESVWYKLALTQAELDSATQSAPLNLGAKAHDQTISFWRRCTVLPGTPVQNKIDIKLRLTGTENPIV
;
A
#
# COMPACT_ATOMS: atom_id res chain seq x y z
N MET A 1 -6.92 18.61 -16.92
CA MET A 1 -6.81 20.05 -17.23
C MET A 1 -6.69 20.18 -18.75
N LEU A 2 -7.47 21.02 -19.42
CA LEU A 2 -7.26 21.32 -20.84
C LEU A 2 -6.30 22.52 -20.95
N ASN A 3 -5.02 22.24 -21.19
CA ASN A 3 -3.99 23.27 -21.30
C ASN A 3 -4.13 24.03 -22.62
N ASN A 4 -4.73 25.22 -22.56
CA ASN A 4 -4.98 26.04 -23.74
C ASN A 4 -3.85 27.03 -24.06
N THR A 5 -2.59 26.59 -23.92
CA THR A 5 -1.41 27.33 -24.40
C THR A 5 -1.29 27.13 -25.91
N ASN A 6 -2.06 27.92 -26.66
CA ASN A 6 -2.20 27.83 -28.12
C ASN A 6 -0.99 28.41 -28.87
N THR A 7 0.22 28.00 -28.46
CA THR A 7 1.53 28.52 -28.88
C THR A 7 2.55 27.39 -28.95
N GLN A 8 2.97 27.04 -30.17
CA GLN A 8 4.25 26.35 -30.42
C GLN A 8 5.19 27.37 -31.09
N ASN A 9 6.44 27.44 -30.63
CA ASN A 9 7.48 28.35 -31.17
C ASN A 9 7.02 29.82 -31.37
N GLY A 10 6.22 30.37 -30.45
CA GLY A 10 5.80 31.77 -30.46
C GLY A 10 4.79 32.17 -31.56
N GLN A 11 4.35 31.23 -32.41
CA GLN A 11 3.30 31.47 -33.40
C GLN A 11 1.96 30.87 -32.93
N ARG A 12 0.86 31.59 -33.14
CA ARG A 12 -0.49 31.06 -32.87
C ARG A 12 -0.83 30.00 -33.91
N LYS A 13 -1.20 28.80 -33.44
CA LYS A 13 -1.57 27.67 -34.31
C LYS A 13 -2.86 28.01 -35.07
N THR A 14 -2.87 27.74 -36.38
CA THR A 14 -4.09 27.84 -37.20
C THR A 14 -5.02 26.66 -36.91
N LEU A 15 -6.26 26.94 -36.51
CA LEU A 15 -7.28 25.95 -36.18
C LEU A 15 -8.20 25.73 -37.39
N ARG A 16 -8.33 24.48 -37.82
CA ARG A 16 -9.11 24.05 -39.00
C ARG A 16 -10.56 23.83 -38.59
N CYS A 17 -11.43 24.73 -39.03
CA CYS A 17 -12.84 24.76 -38.66
C CYS A 17 -13.70 24.10 -39.74
N ALA A 18 -14.31 22.96 -39.42
CA ALA A 18 -15.31 22.29 -40.24
C ALA A 18 -16.70 22.86 -39.96
N ILE A 19 -17.48 23.14 -41.00
CA ILE A 19 -18.88 23.55 -40.88
C ILE A 19 -19.75 22.38 -41.29
N TYR A 20 -20.67 21.97 -40.41
CA TYR A 20 -21.65 20.91 -40.68
C TYR A 20 -23.06 21.50 -40.80
N THR A 21 -23.72 21.26 -41.93
CA THR A 21 -25.07 21.76 -42.22
C THR A 21 -26.04 20.61 -42.47
N ARG A 22 -27.32 20.78 -42.10
CA ARG A 22 -28.34 19.74 -42.32
C ARG A 22 -29.72 20.31 -42.62
N LYS A 23 -30.42 19.68 -43.58
CA LYS A 23 -31.81 19.95 -43.96
C LYS A 23 -32.56 18.61 -44.07
N SER A 24 -33.70 18.47 -43.37
CA SER A 24 -34.44 17.19 -43.29
C SER A 24 -35.43 16.94 -44.43
N HIS A 25 -35.56 17.84 -45.39
CA HIS A 25 -36.41 17.70 -46.58
C HIS A 25 -35.61 18.08 -47.83
N GLU A 26 -35.87 17.38 -48.93
CA GLU A 26 -35.19 17.55 -50.22
C GLU A 26 -35.76 18.73 -51.04
N GLU A 27 -37.01 19.13 -50.77
CA GLU A 27 -37.67 20.27 -51.43
C GLU A 27 -36.82 21.55 -51.37
N GLY A 28 -36.50 22.13 -52.52
CA GLY A 28 -35.70 23.36 -52.62
C GLY A 28 -34.23 23.16 -52.23
N LEU A 29 -33.64 21.98 -52.50
CA LEU A 29 -32.18 21.82 -52.55
C LEU A 29 -31.58 22.34 -53.86
N GLU A 30 -32.35 22.35 -54.96
CA GLU A 30 -31.92 22.76 -56.31
C GLU A 30 -31.92 24.30 -56.53
N GLN A 31 -32.34 25.09 -55.54
CA GLN A 31 -32.30 26.55 -55.63
C GLN A 31 -30.86 27.06 -55.41
N GLU A 32 -30.46 28.11 -56.16
CA GLU A 32 -29.11 28.72 -56.09
C GLU A 32 -28.72 29.22 -54.69
N PHE A 33 -29.69 29.44 -53.80
CA PHE A 33 -29.45 29.76 -52.40
C PHE A 33 -30.47 29.02 -51.52
N ASN A 34 -30.01 28.04 -50.74
CA ASN A 34 -30.89 27.21 -49.93
C ASN A 34 -30.58 27.32 -48.41
N SER A 35 -31.35 26.63 -47.57
CA SER A 35 -31.20 26.71 -46.11
C SER A 35 -29.95 26.02 -45.54
N LEU A 36 -29.17 25.30 -46.36
CA LEU A 36 -27.82 24.85 -46.03
C LEU A 36 -26.80 25.97 -46.27
N ASP A 37 -26.94 26.73 -47.35
CA ASP A 37 -26.08 27.90 -47.63
C ASP A 37 -26.22 28.97 -46.55
N ALA A 38 -27.43 29.30 -46.12
CA ALA A 38 -27.65 30.22 -45.00
C ALA A 38 -27.08 29.70 -43.65
N GLN A 39 -27.07 28.38 -43.43
CA GLN A 39 -26.40 27.77 -42.26
C GLN A 39 -24.87 27.87 -42.38
N ARG A 40 -24.34 27.70 -43.60
CA ARG A 40 -22.91 27.77 -43.88
C ARG A 40 -22.40 29.19 -43.77
N GLU A 41 -23.06 30.17 -44.37
CA GLU A 41 -22.75 31.60 -44.27
C GLU A 41 -22.70 32.06 -42.81
N ALA A 42 -23.70 31.67 -42.00
CA ALA A 42 -23.68 31.95 -40.56
C ALA A 42 -22.48 31.29 -39.83
N GLY A 43 -22.04 30.11 -40.26
CA GLY A 43 -20.84 29.44 -39.76
C GLY A 43 -19.54 30.13 -40.20
N GLU A 44 -19.45 30.55 -41.47
CA GLU A 44 -18.29 31.25 -42.04
C GLU A 44 -18.15 32.65 -41.41
N ALA A 45 -19.24 33.40 -41.25
CA ALA A 45 -19.27 34.67 -40.54
C ALA A 45 -18.86 34.52 -39.06
N TYR A 46 -19.30 33.45 -38.40
CA TYR A 46 -18.86 33.16 -37.03
C TYR A 46 -17.35 32.85 -36.97
N ILE A 47 -16.84 32.02 -37.89
CA ILE A 47 -15.41 31.69 -37.96
C ILE A 47 -14.56 32.93 -38.25
N GLU A 48 -14.99 33.80 -39.16
CA GLU A 48 -14.31 35.06 -39.46
C GLU A 48 -14.31 36.02 -38.26
N SER A 49 -15.38 36.03 -37.43
CA SER A 49 -15.38 36.76 -36.15
C SER A 49 -14.32 36.24 -35.15
N GLN A 50 -13.94 34.96 -35.25
CA GLN A 50 -12.95 34.30 -34.40
C GLN A 50 -11.55 34.23 -35.02
N LYS A 51 -11.29 34.92 -36.13
CA LYS A 51 -10.00 34.94 -36.85
C LYS A 51 -8.81 35.33 -35.96
N LEU A 52 -9.02 36.19 -34.96
CA LEU A 52 -8.01 36.56 -33.96
C LEU A 52 -7.53 35.38 -33.10
N GLN A 53 -8.33 34.32 -32.97
CA GLN A 53 -7.98 33.06 -32.30
C GLN A 53 -7.32 32.04 -33.26
N GLY A 54 -7.01 32.42 -34.51
CA GLY A 54 -6.37 31.57 -35.50
C GLY A 54 -7.31 30.64 -36.26
N TRP A 55 -8.63 30.86 -36.17
CA TRP A 55 -9.64 30.02 -36.80
C TRP A 55 -9.66 30.20 -38.32
N LYS A 56 -9.78 29.10 -39.06
CA LYS A 56 -9.86 29.09 -40.54
C LYS A 56 -10.84 28.02 -41.02
N ALA A 57 -11.88 28.45 -41.73
CA ALA A 57 -12.85 27.54 -42.36
C ALA A 57 -12.14 26.65 -43.40
N ILE A 58 -12.44 25.35 -43.39
CA ILE A 58 -11.96 24.45 -44.46
C ILE A 58 -12.90 24.53 -45.68
N PRO A 59 -12.37 24.46 -46.92
CA PRO A 59 -13.19 24.64 -48.13
C PRO A 59 -14.26 23.55 -48.33
N TYR A 60 -14.04 22.35 -47.78
CA TYR A 60 -14.94 21.22 -47.95
C TYR A 60 -16.32 21.50 -47.32
N ARG A 61 -17.39 20.99 -47.94
CA ARG A 61 -18.78 21.14 -47.47
C ARG A 61 -19.29 19.85 -46.84
N TYR A 62 -19.61 19.86 -45.56
CA TYR A 62 -20.23 18.72 -44.86
C TYR A 62 -21.75 18.96 -44.76
N ASP A 63 -22.42 18.82 -45.90
CA ASP A 63 -23.82 19.20 -46.07
C ASP A 63 -24.69 17.93 -46.23
N ASP A 64 -25.55 17.64 -45.23
CA ASP A 64 -26.51 16.52 -45.27
C ASP A 64 -27.92 17.04 -45.63
N GLY A 65 -28.25 17.03 -46.93
CA GLY A 65 -29.61 17.28 -47.44
C GLY A 65 -30.48 16.01 -47.47
N GLY A 66 -31.75 16.11 -47.09
CA GLY A 66 -32.70 14.98 -47.02
C GLY A 66 -32.60 14.12 -45.73
N PHE A 67 -31.53 14.22 -44.96
CA PHE A 67 -31.28 13.32 -43.82
C PHE A 67 -31.96 13.75 -42.49
N SER A 68 -32.54 12.76 -41.81
CA SER A 68 -33.14 12.90 -40.48
C SER A 68 -32.09 13.08 -39.38
N GLY A 69 -32.40 13.94 -38.39
CA GLY A 69 -31.55 14.15 -37.22
C GLY A 69 -31.56 13.01 -36.19
N GLY A 70 -32.24 11.90 -36.46
CA GLY A 70 -32.53 10.83 -35.49
C GLY A 70 -31.52 9.67 -35.42
N ASN A 71 -30.60 9.56 -36.38
CA ASN A 71 -29.57 8.51 -36.43
C ASN A 71 -28.19 9.09 -36.84
N MET A 72 -27.13 8.28 -36.73
CA MET A 72 -25.76 8.64 -37.15
C MET A 72 -25.42 8.20 -38.59
N GLU A 73 -26.32 7.50 -39.27
CA GLU A 73 -26.13 7.00 -40.64
C GLU A 73 -26.39 8.12 -41.65
N ARG A 74 -25.45 9.07 -41.76
CA ARG A 74 -25.51 10.18 -42.73
C ARG A 74 -24.15 10.35 -43.44
N PRO A 75 -24.11 10.51 -44.77
CA PRO A 75 -22.85 10.53 -45.52
C PRO A 75 -21.89 11.66 -45.12
N ALA A 76 -22.39 12.89 -44.94
CA ALA A 76 -21.52 14.01 -44.59
C ALA A 76 -21.06 13.92 -43.12
N LEU A 77 -21.94 13.51 -42.20
CA LEU A 77 -21.58 13.27 -40.80
C LEU A 77 -20.52 12.17 -40.66
N GLN A 78 -20.65 11.03 -41.36
CA GLN A 78 -19.63 9.96 -41.30
C GLN A 78 -18.28 10.41 -41.86
N ARG A 79 -18.26 11.23 -42.92
CA ARG A 79 -17.01 11.84 -43.43
C ARG A 79 -16.40 12.81 -42.43
N LEU A 80 -17.22 13.65 -41.79
CA LEU A 80 -16.77 14.56 -40.74
C LEU A 80 -16.09 13.79 -39.59
N LEU A 81 -16.70 12.69 -39.13
CA LEU A 81 -16.14 11.83 -38.08
C LEU A 81 -14.82 11.16 -38.53
N ALA A 82 -14.73 10.69 -39.77
CA ALA A 82 -13.49 10.11 -40.31
C ALA A 82 -12.36 11.14 -40.46
N ASP A 83 -12.67 12.39 -40.84
CA ASP A 83 -11.68 13.47 -40.93
C ASP A 83 -11.25 14.00 -39.54
N ILE A 84 -12.10 13.90 -38.53
CA ILE A 84 -11.75 14.09 -37.11
C ILE A 84 -10.79 12.99 -36.64
N ASP A 85 -11.10 11.71 -36.91
CA ASP A 85 -10.21 10.59 -36.57
C ASP A 85 -8.85 10.67 -37.27
N ALA A 86 -8.81 11.22 -38.49
CA ALA A 86 -7.59 11.51 -39.23
C ALA A 86 -6.86 12.80 -38.78
N GLY A 87 -7.34 13.49 -37.73
CA GLY A 87 -6.73 14.71 -37.20
C GLY A 87 -6.71 15.89 -38.19
N LYS A 88 -7.67 15.96 -39.12
CA LYS A 88 -7.77 17.04 -40.13
C LYS A 88 -8.58 18.25 -39.68
N ILE A 89 -9.32 18.13 -38.59
CA ILE A 89 -10.28 19.11 -38.07
C ILE A 89 -9.94 19.39 -36.62
N ASP A 90 -9.88 20.67 -36.23
CA ASP A 90 -9.64 21.09 -34.83
C ASP A 90 -10.90 21.69 -34.18
N VAL A 91 -11.84 22.21 -34.99
CA VAL A 91 -13.09 22.82 -34.54
C VAL A 91 -14.26 22.41 -35.44
N ILE A 92 -15.41 22.10 -34.84
CA ILE A 92 -16.67 21.82 -35.53
C ILE A 92 -17.65 22.96 -35.22
N VAL A 93 -18.22 23.55 -36.27
CA VAL A 93 -19.19 24.64 -36.19
C VAL A 93 -20.52 24.18 -36.77
N VAL A 94 -21.60 24.34 -36.00
CA VAL A 94 -22.99 24.07 -36.43
C VAL A 94 -23.88 25.28 -36.16
N TYR A 95 -24.91 25.47 -36.97
CA TYR A 95 -25.87 26.56 -36.76
C TYR A 95 -26.67 26.42 -35.45
N LYS A 96 -27.12 25.19 -35.15
CA LYS A 96 -27.87 24.76 -33.95
C LYS A 96 -27.50 23.31 -33.60
N ILE A 97 -27.61 22.93 -32.33
CA ILE A 97 -27.33 21.55 -31.85
C ILE A 97 -28.24 20.53 -32.57
N ASP A 98 -29.50 20.90 -32.86
CA ASP A 98 -30.47 20.05 -33.56
C ASP A 98 -30.08 19.72 -35.02
N ARG A 99 -29.12 20.46 -35.60
CA ARG A 99 -28.51 20.13 -36.90
C ARG A 99 -27.65 18.89 -36.76
N LEU A 100 -26.81 18.81 -35.73
CA LEU A 100 -25.94 17.66 -35.47
C LEU A 100 -26.75 16.42 -35.03
N SER A 101 -27.62 16.56 -34.01
CA SER A 101 -28.47 15.45 -33.55
C SER A 101 -29.76 15.93 -32.88
N ARG A 102 -30.85 15.18 -33.08
CA ARG A 102 -32.08 15.25 -32.28
C ARG A 102 -32.10 14.22 -31.14
N SER A 103 -31.19 13.24 -31.17
CA SER A 103 -30.98 12.25 -30.11
C SER A 103 -29.91 12.75 -29.15
N LEU A 104 -30.29 12.94 -27.87
CA LEU A 104 -29.37 13.37 -26.81
C LEU A 104 -28.26 12.35 -26.57
N LEU A 105 -28.58 11.05 -26.62
CA LEU A 105 -27.62 9.97 -26.45
C LEU A 105 -26.55 9.98 -27.54
N ASP A 106 -26.95 10.25 -28.78
CA ASP A 106 -26.01 10.31 -29.91
C ASP A 106 -25.21 11.61 -29.92
N PHE A 107 -25.79 12.72 -29.45
CA PHE A 107 -25.05 13.95 -29.19
C PHE A 107 -23.95 13.73 -28.14
N MET A 108 -24.26 13.05 -27.02
CA MET A 108 -23.29 12.75 -25.97
C MET A 108 -22.13 11.88 -26.48
N LYS A 109 -22.39 10.82 -27.26
CA LYS A 109 -21.33 9.99 -27.88
C LYS A 109 -20.41 10.81 -28.80
N MET A 110 -20.98 11.73 -29.58
CA MET A 110 -20.19 12.61 -30.45
C MET A 110 -19.32 13.57 -29.63
N ILE A 111 -19.83 14.15 -28.54
CA ILE A 111 -19.03 14.99 -27.64
C ILE A 111 -17.95 14.18 -26.89
N GLU A 112 -18.25 12.95 -26.43
CA GLU A 112 -17.24 12.04 -25.86
C GLU A 112 -16.07 11.83 -26.86
N LEU A 113 -16.38 11.53 -28.13
CA LEU A 113 -15.38 11.38 -29.20
C LEU A 113 -14.63 12.68 -29.50
N PHE A 114 -15.30 13.84 -29.56
CA PHE A 114 -14.63 15.11 -29.83
C PHE A 114 -13.66 15.48 -28.70
N ASN A 115 -14.03 15.21 -27.43
CA ASN A 115 -13.13 15.39 -26.29
C ASN A 115 -11.93 14.44 -26.34
N GLU A 116 -12.11 13.16 -26.71
CA GLU A 116 -11.01 12.19 -26.89
C GLU A 116 -10.02 12.61 -27.98
N LYS A 117 -10.50 13.35 -28.99
CA LYS A 117 -9.72 13.83 -30.14
C LYS A 117 -9.27 15.30 -30.01
N GLU A 118 -9.47 15.92 -28.85
CA GLU A 118 -9.19 17.34 -28.56
C GLU A 118 -9.87 18.35 -29.51
N VAL A 119 -10.98 17.97 -30.14
CA VAL A 119 -11.74 18.80 -31.08
C VAL A 119 -12.76 19.66 -30.34
N SER A 120 -12.75 20.96 -30.62
CA SER A 120 -13.73 21.90 -30.06
C SER A 120 -15.04 21.88 -30.84
N PHE A 121 -16.19 21.97 -30.16
CA PHE A 121 -17.51 22.01 -30.80
C PHE A 121 -18.26 23.29 -30.43
N VAL A 122 -18.83 23.98 -31.44
CA VAL A 122 -19.54 25.25 -31.27
C VAL A 122 -20.88 25.29 -32.02
N SER A 123 -21.92 25.80 -31.34
CA SER A 123 -23.23 26.12 -31.89
C SER A 123 -23.41 27.64 -32.03
N VAL A 124 -23.53 28.13 -33.27
CA VAL A 124 -23.55 29.58 -33.61
C VAL A 124 -24.68 30.32 -32.91
N THR A 125 -25.93 29.83 -33.00
CA THR A 125 -27.11 30.56 -32.49
C THR A 125 -27.45 30.29 -31.03
N GLN A 126 -26.82 29.30 -30.40
CA GLN A 126 -27.07 28.95 -29.00
C GLN A 126 -25.91 29.35 -28.08
N HIS A 127 -24.89 30.04 -28.62
CA HIS A 127 -23.65 30.45 -27.94
C HIS A 127 -23.02 29.33 -27.08
N PHE A 128 -23.17 28.08 -27.54
CA PHE A 128 -22.68 26.91 -26.83
C PHE A 128 -21.33 26.53 -27.39
N SER A 129 -20.29 26.60 -26.56
CA SER A 129 -18.94 26.11 -26.89
C SER A 129 -18.45 25.13 -25.83
N THR A 130 -17.82 24.03 -26.25
CA THR A 130 -17.14 23.10 -25.33
C THR A 130 -15.90 23.72 -24.65
N THR A 131 -15.45 24.89 -25.12
CA THR A 131 -14.36 25.66 -24.50
C THR A 131 -14.82 26.55 -23.34
N ASP A 132 -16.10 26.92 -23.27
CA ASP A 132 -16.64 27.86 -22.27
C ASP A 132 -17.01 27.14 -20.94
N PRO A 133 -16.80 27.75 -19.75
CA PRO A 133 -17.21 27.16 -18.47
C PRO A 133 -18.69 26.77 -18.40
N THR A 134 -19.59 27.57 -18.97
CA THR A 134 -21.04 27.30 -19.02
C THR A 134 -21.35 26.10 -19.89
N GLY A 135 -20.69 26.02 -21.06
CA GLY A 135 -20.80 24.87 -21.95
C GLY A 135 -20.28 23.58 -21.31
N ARG A 136 -19.13 23.64 -20.63
CA ARG A 136 -18.55 22.53 -19.86
C ARG A 136 -19.47 22.06 -18.72
N MET A 137 -20.11 22.98 -17.99
CA MET A 137 -21.07 22.65 -16.94
C MET A 137 -22.26 21.87 -17.51
N PHE A 138 -22.84 22.34 -18.62
CA PHE A 138 -23.95 21.66 -19.30
C PHE A 138 -23.55 20.26 -19.81
N LEU A 139 -22.33 20.10 -20.36
CA LEU A 139 -21.80 18.79 -20.71
C LEU A 139 -21.67 17.85 -19.50
N GLY A 140 -21.21 18.36 -18.35
CA GLY A 140 -21.12 17.58 -17.11
C GLY A 140 -22.49 17.05 -16.66
N ILE A 141 -23.53 17.89 -16.73
CA ILE A 141 -24.93 17.49 -16.46
C ILE A 141 -25.37 16.38 -17.41
N LEU A 142 -25.13 16.51 -18.71
CA LEU A 142 -25.48 15.49 -19.70
C LEU A 142 -24.76 14.15 -19.46
N ILE A 143 -23.45 14.19 -19.19
CA ILE A 143 -22.66 12.99 -18.86
C ILE A 143 -23.21 12.30 -17.60
N THR A 144 -23.65 13.07 -16.60
CA THR A 144 -24.26 12.55 -15.37
C THR A 144 -25.58 11.81 -15.67
N PHE A 145 -26.42 12.34 -16.57
CA PHE A 145 -27.63 11.63 -17.03
C PHE A 145 -27.31 10.35 -17.81
N ALA A 146 -26.28 10.33 -18.65
CA ALA A 146 -25.84 9.12 -19.35
C ALA A 146 -25.31 8.05 -18.39
N GLN A 147 -24.57 8.44 -17.35
CA GLN A 147 -24.11 7.55 -16.29
C GLN A 147 -25.30 6.98 -15.49
N TYR A 148 -26.21 7.84 -15.06
CA TYR A 148 -27.44 7.45 -14.37
C TYR A 148 -28.27 6.44 -15.17
N GLU A 149 -28.47 6.66 -16.48
CA GLU A 149 -29.20 5.71 -17.32
C GLU A 149 -28.49 4.34 -17.41
N ARG A 150 -27.15 4.32 -17.57
CA ARG A 150 -26.35 3.07 -17.55
C ARG A 150 -26.52 2.34 -16.21
N GLU A 151 -26.53 3.05 -15.09
CA GLU A 151 -26.70 2.47 -13.75
C GLU A 151 -28.10 1.89 -13.53
N VAL A 152 -29.15 2.62 -13.91
CA VAL A 152 -30.56 2.16 -13.86
C VAL A 152 -30.77 0.93 -14.76
N ILE A 153 -30.14 0.89 -15.95
CA ILE A 153 -30.14 -0.32 -16.79
C ILE A 153 -29.43 -1.47 -16.07
N GLY A 154 -28.27 -1.22 -15.45
CA GLY A 154 -27.52 -2.20 -14.68
C GLY A 154 -28.28 -2.74 -13.47
N GLU A 155 -29.08 -1.91 -12.79
CA GLU A 155 -30.01 -2.32 -11.73
C GLU A 155 -31.14 -3.20 -12.27
N ARG A 156 -31.86 -2.74 -13.30
CA ARG A 156 -32.93 -3.52 -13.94
C ARG A 156 -32.45 -4.88 -14.46
N ILE A 157 -31.20 -4.99 -14.92
CA ILE A 157 -30.59 -6.27 -15.29
C ILE A 157 -30.34 -7.15 -14.06
N ARG A 158 -29.80 -6.59 -12.96
CA ARG A 158 -29.60 -7.32 -11.69
C ARG A 158 -30.92 -7.86 -11.14
N ASP A 159 -32.00 -7.09 -11.21
CA ASP A 159 -33.33 -7.52 -10.76
C ASP A 159 -33.94 -8.59 -11.65
N LYS A 160 -33.84 -8.43 -12.98
CA LYS A 160 -34.26 -9.50 -13.92
C LYS A 160 -33.50 -10.80 -13.68
N VAL A 161 -32.19 -10.73 -13.38
CA VAL A 161 -31.37 -11.90 -13.01
C VAL A 161 -31.79 -12.48 -11.65
N ALA A 162 -32.05 -11.64 -10.64
CA ALA A 162 -32.54 -12.10 -9.33
C ALA A 162 -33.91 -12.81 -9.46
N ALA A 163 -34.86 -12.20 -10.16
CA ALA A 163 -36.18 -12.78 -10.42
C ALA A 163 -36.13 -14.04 -11.30
N ALA A 164 -35.13 -14.18 -12.18
CA ALA A 164 -34.93 -15.40 -12.96
C ALA A 164 -34.30 -16.53 -12.11
N LYS A 165 -33.30 -16.23 -11.26
CA LYS A 165 -32.73 -17.22 -10.31
C LYS A 165 -33.75 -17.70 -9.27
N ARG A 166 -34.60 -16.81 -8.75
CA ARG A 166 -35.72 -17.18 -7.85
C ARG A 166 -36.73 -18.13 -8.50
N ARG A 167 -36.87 -18.07 -9.84
CA ARG A 167 -37.69 -18.98 -10.66
C ARG A 167 -36.92 -20.20 -11.18
N GLY A 168 -35.76 -20.52 -10.60
CA GLY A 168 -34.99 -21.71 -10.98
C GLY A 168 -34.25 -21.64 -12.31
N LYS A 169 -34.16 -20.47 -12.97
CA LYS A 169 -33.48 -20.35 -14.27
C LYS A 169 -31.98 -20.16 -14.12
N TYR A 170 -31.21 -20.85 -14.97
CA TYR A 170 -29.76 -20.74 -14.99
C TYR A 170 -29.32 -19.44 -15.66
N CYS A 171 -29.01 -18.44 -14.83
CA CYS A 171 -28.67 -17.09 -15.28
C CYS A 171 -27.17 -16.91 -15.61
N GLY A 172 -26.55 -17.93 -16.19
CA GLY A 172 -25.15 -17.92 -16.63
C GLY A 172 -24.11 -18.14 -15.51
N GLY A 173 -22.87 -18.32 -15.95
CA GLY A 173 -21.71 -18.67 -15.14
C GLY A 173 -20.72 -19.53 -15.96
N PRO A 174 -19.63 -20.01 -15.33
CA PRO A 174 -18.84 -21.10 -15.89
C PRO A 174 -19.68 -22.37 -16.05
N ALA A 175 -19.42 -23.17 -17.08
CA ALA A 175 -20.04 -24.49 -17.24
C ALA A 175 -19.69 -25.38 -16.05
N VAL A 176 -20.63 -26.23 -15.64
CA VAL A 176 -20.51 -27.15 -14.51
C VAL A 176 -20.38 -28.56 -15.06
N LEU A 177 -19.46 -29.35 -14.51
CA LEU A 177 -19.30 -30.76 -14.87
C LEU A 177 -20.63 -31.52 -14.66
N GLY A 178 -21.02 -32.38 -15.60
CA GLY A 178 -22.30 -33.08 -15.58
C GLY A 178 -23.45 -32.32 -16.24
N TYR A 179 -23.28 -31.04 -16.59
CA TYR A 179 -24.32 -30.22 -17.20
C TYR A 179 -23.82 -29.42 -18.40
N ASP A 180 -24.64 -29.37 -19.46
CA ASP A 180 -24.46 -28.46 -20.59
C ASP A 180 -25.41 -27.27 -20.50
N VAL A 181 -24.96 -26.13 -21.03
CA VAL A 181 -25.68 -24.85 -20.91
C VAL A 181 -26.50 -24.61 -22.17
N ASP A 182 -27.81 -24.79 -22.07
CA ASP A 182 -28.75 -24.30 -23.09
C ASP A 182 -28.82 -22.77 -23.01
N ARG A 183 -28.16 -22.12 -23.97
CA ARG A 183 -28.09 -20.65 -24.07
C ARG A 183 -29.39 -20.01 -24.56
N VAL A 184 -30.26 -20.76 -25.23
CA VAL A 184 -31.55 -20.28 -25.77
C VAL A 184 -32.57 -20.27 -24.65
N ASN A 185 -32.81 -21.41 -24.01
CA ASN A 185 -33.82 -21.55 -22.96
C ASN A 185 -33.32 -21.14 -21.57
N LYS A 186 -32.01 -20.90 -21.40
CA LYS A 186 -31.34 -20.52 -20.14
C LYS A 186 -31.51 -21.60 -19.06
N LYS A 187 -31.32 -22.86 -19.47
CA LYS A 187 -31.40 -24.06 -18.63
C LYS A 187 -30.06 -24.79 -18.59
N LEU A 188 -29.88 -25.64 -17.58
CA LEU A 188 -28.85 -26.67 -17.57
C LEU A 188 -29.50 -27.99 -18.00
N LEU A 189 -28.89 -28.65 -18.99
CA LEU A 189 -29.29 -29.98 -19.45
C LEU A 189 -28.28 -31.00 -18.93
N VAL A 190 -28.73 -32.19 -18.54
CA VAL A 190 -27.83 -33.25 -18.06
C VAL A 190 -26.96 -33.75 -19.21
N ASN A 191 -25.64 -33.65 -19.04
CA ASN A 191 -24.68 -34.27 -19.95
C ASN A 191 -24.49 -35.73 -19.53
N GLN A 192 -24.99 -36.66 -20.35
CA GLN A 192 -24.99 -38.09 -20.04
C GLN A 192 -23.58 -38.73 -20.01
N SER A 193 -22.57 -38.14 -20.65
CA SER A 193 -21.19 -38.66 -20.60
C SER A 193 -20.43 -38.15 -19.36
N GLU A 194 -20.73 -36.95 -18.88
CA GLU A 194 -20.11 -36.37 -17.67
C GLU A 194 -20.83 -36.74 -16.36
N ALA A 195 -22.14 -36.98 -16.40
CA ALA A 195 -22.96 -37.31 -15.22
C ALA A 195 -22.44 -38.53 -14.41
N PRO A 196 -21.97 -39.63 -15.03
CA PRO A 196 -21.36 -40.76 -14.31
C PRO A 196 -20.11 -40.36 -13.50
N LEU A 197 -19.30 -39.43 -14.01
CA LEU A 197 -18.11 -38.94 -13.30
C LEU A 197 -18.48 -38.14 -12.05
N VAL A 198 -19.52 -37.31 -12.11
CA VAL A 198 -20.05 -36.61 -10.93
C VAL A 198 -20.53 -37.61 -9.88
N LYS A 199 -21.34 -38.59 -10.27
CA LYS A 199 -21.84 -39.66 -9.39
C LYS A 199 -20.70 -40.48 -8.77
N LEU A 200 -19.65 -40.77 -9.55
CA LEU A 200 -18.43 -41.42 -9.07
C LEU A 200 -17.73 -40.60 -7.99
N ILE A 201 -17.55 -39.29 -8.18
CA ILE A 201 -16.85 -38.42 -7.22
C ILE A 201 -17.58 -38.37 -5.87
N PHE A 202 -18.91 -38.20 -5.87
CA PHE A 202 -19.71 -38.25 -4.64
C PHE A 202 -19.58 -39.61 -3.93
N ARG A 203 -19.71 -40.72 -4.67
CA ARG A 203 -19.57 -42.09 -4.13
C ARG A 203 -18.17 -42.39 -3.59
N ARG A 204 -17.11 -41.93 -4.26
CA ARG A 204 -15.74 -42.12 -3.76
C ARG A 204 -15.47 -41.24 -2.54
N TYR A 205 -16.04 -40.05 -2.45
CA TYR A 205 -15.91 -39.22 -1.25
C TYR A 205 -16.59 -39.86 -0.02
N THR A 206 -17.79 -40.44 -0.16
CA THR A 206 -18.44 -41.15 0.97
C THR A 206 -17.69 -42.40 1.42
N GLN A 207 -16.98 -43.09 0.51
CA GLN A 207 -16.15 -44.26 0.82
C GLN A 207 -14.79 -43.90 1.44
N VAL A 208 -14.18 -42.79 1.03
CA VAL A 208 -12.78 -42.46 1.34
C VAL A 208 -12.63 -41.34 2.38
N GLY A 209 -13.67 -40.51 2.58
CA GLY A 209 -13.71 -39.42 3.56
C GLY A 209 -12.74 -38.26 3.30
N SER A 210 -11.94 -38.30 2.22
CA SER A 210 -10.84 -37.36 1.98
C SER A 210 -10.80 -36.86 0.54
N ALA A 211 -11.05 -35.54 0.37
CA ALA A 211 -11.04 -34.88 -0.93
C ALA A 211 -9.66 -34.92 -1.60
N LYS A 212 -8.56 -34.97 -0.82
CA LYS A 212 -7.21 -35.14 -1.36
C LYS A 212 -7.10 -36.51 -2.05
N LYS A 213 -7.40 -37.60 -1.34
CA LYS A 213 -7.34 -38.97 -1.89
C LYS A 213 -8.20 -39.13 -3.15
N VAL A 214 -9.42 -38.58 -3.15
CA VAL A 214 -10.31 -38.57 -4.33
C VAL A 214 -9.65 -37.84 -5.51
N ALA A 215 -9.03 -36.68 -5.31
CA ALA A 215 -8.28 -36.00 -6.38
C ALA A 215 -7.09 -36.84 -6.91
N GLN A 216 -6.37 -37.57 -6.04
CA GLN A 216 -5.29 -38.46 -6.48
C GLN A 216 -5.81 -39.62 -7.34
N GLU A 217 -6.95 -40.20 -6.96
CA GLU A 217 -7.58 -41.31 -7.70
C GLU A 217 -8.07 -40.87 -9.08
N LEU A 218 -8.75 -39.72 -9.15
CA LEU A 218 -9.20 -39.13 -10.43
C LEU A 218 -8.01 -38.85 -11.37
N GLY A 219 -6.92 -38.29 -10.85
CA GLY A 219 -5.71 -38.04 -11.62
C GLY A 219 -5.06 -39.33 -12.14
N ARG A 220 -4.98 -40.39 -11.31
CA ARG A 220 -4.48 -41.72 -11.73
C ARG A 220 -5.35 -42.38 -12.81
N GLN A 221 -6.66 -42.14 -12.77
CA GLN A 221 -7.62 -42.63 -13.77
C GLN A 221 -7.68 -41.75 -15.03
N GLY A 222 -6.84 -40.70 -15.13
CA GLY A 222 -6.78 -39.81 -16.29
C GLY A 222 -7.92 -38.80 -16.41
N TYR A 223 -8.83 -38.73 -15.43
CA TYR A 223 -9.92 -37.78 -15.44
C TYR A 223 -9.40 -36.34 -15.29
N LYS A 224 -9.99 -35.42 -16.06
CA LYS A 224 -9.73 -33.97 -16.01
C LYS A 224 -11.01 -33.21 -15.62
N THR A 225 -10.87 -31.94 -15.27
CA THR A 225 -12.03 -31.04 -15.07
C THR A 225 -12.69 -30.68 -16.41
N LYS A 226 -13.94 -30.18 -16.42
CA LYS A 226 -14.66 -29.84 -17.66
C LYS A 226 -13.95 -28.77 -18.51
N SER A 227 -13.71 -29.07 -19.78
CA SER A 227 -13.39 -28.08 -20.82
C SER A 227 -14.66 -27.34 -21.27
N TRP A 228 -14.59 -26.04 -21.52
CA TRP A 228 -15.75 -25.27 -21.99
C TRP A 228 -15.39 -23.96 -22.70
N THR A 229 -16.26 -23.51 -23.61
CA THR A 229 -16.05 -22.28 -24.38
C THR A 229 -16.88 -21.11 -23.84
N THR A 230 -16.21 -19.99 -23.60
CA THR A 230 -16.84 -18.77 -23.07
C THR A 230 -17.81 -18.13 -24.08
N LYS A 231 -18.63 -17.15 -23.64
CA LYS A 231 -19.49 -16.38 -24.56
C LYS A 231 -18.69 -15.61 -25.63
N LYS A 232 -17.44 -15.23 -25.33
CA LYS A 232 -16.52 -14.53 -26.24
C LYS A 232 -15.65 -15.48 -27.10
N GLY A 233 -16.06 -16.73 -27.30
CA GLY A 233 -15.34 -17.70 -28.14
C GLY A 233 -14.05 -18.28 -27.55
N LYS A 234 -13.45 -17.68 -26.50
CA LYS A 234 -12.25 -18.23 -25.85
C LYS A 234 -12.54 -19.56 -25.16
N GLU A 235 -11.82 -20.60 -25.54
CA GLU A 235 -11.86 -21.92 -24.92
C GLU A 235 -11.15 -21.92 -23.54
N ARG A 236 -11.62 -22.78 -22.64
CA ARG A 236 -11.02 -23.11 -21.36
C ARG A 236 -10.81 -24.62 -21.29
N VAL A 237 -9.59 -25.08 -21.48
CA VAL A 237 -9.22 -26.49 -21.41
C VAL A 237 -9.21 -26.96 -19.95
N GLY A 238 -9.69 -28.18 -19.71
CA GLY A 238 -9.70 -28.83 -18.40
C GLY A 238 -8.31 -29.13 -17.83
N THR A 239 -8.10 -28.82 -16.56
CA THR A 239 -6.88 -29.17 -15.81
C THR A 239 -7.00 -30.52 -15.11
N GLU A 240 -5.89 -31.01 -14.56
CA GLU A 240 -5.91 -32.05 -13.53
C GLU A 240 -6.72 -31.64 -12.30
N TRP A 241 -7.19 -32.62 -11.54
CA TRP A 241 -7.96 -32.43 -10.31
C TRP A 241 -7.06 -32.07 -9.13
N ASN A 242 -7.43 -30.98 -8.45
CA ASN A 242 -6.88 -30.62 -7.14
C ASN A 242 -7.96 -30.69 -6.04
N THR A 243 -7.50 -30.71 -4.78
CA THR A 243 -8.36 -30.81 -3.60
C THR A 243 -9.42 -29.70 -3.52
N ALA A 244 -9.10 -28.47 -3.96
CA ALA A 244 -10.04 -27.35 -3.93
C ALA A 244 -11.15 -27.47 -4.98
N GLN A 245 -10.85 -28.02 -6.17
CA GLN A 245 -11.84 -28.33 -7.19
C GLN A 245 -12.80 -29.43 -6.72
N VAL A 246 -12.30 -30.47 -6.04
CA VAL A 246 -13.15 -31.51 -5.43
C VAL A 246 -14.07 -30.90 -4.36
N TYR A 247 -13.54 -30.07 -3.44
CA TYR A 247 -14.40 -29.38 -2.46
C TYR A 247 -15.43 -28.46 -3.12
N ARG A 248 -15.05 -27.71 -4.17
CA ARG A 248 -15.99 -26.85 -4.92
C ARG A 248 -17.10 -27.66 -5.59
N LEU A 249 -16.80 -28.85 -6.10
CA LEU A 249 -17.79 -29.76 -6.68
C LEU A 249 -18.73 -30.29 -5.59
N LEU A 250 -18.20 -30.82 -4.48
CA LEU A 250 -19.00 -31.40 -3.39
C LEU A 250 -19.90 -30.37 -2.67
N ASN A 251 -19.56 -29.07 -2.71
CA ASN A 251 -20.37 -27.99 -2.15
C ASN A 251 -21.30 -27.30 -3.17
N ASN A 252 -21.33 -27.74 -4.43
CA ASN A 252 -22.17 -27.11 -5.45
C ASN A 252 -23.60 -27.67 -5.43
N ARG A 253 -24.54 -26.88 -4.87
CA ARG A 253 -25.96 -27.26 -4.73
C ARG A 253 -26.71 -27.49 -6.07
N LEU A 254 -26.12 -27.09 -7.21
CA LEU A 254 -26.67 -27.44 -8.52
C LEU A 254 -26.86 -28.95 -8.69
N TYR A 255 -26.00 -29.79 -8.09
CA TYR A 255 -26.13 -31.26 -8.21
C TYR A 255 -27.35 -31.87 -7.54
N ILE A 256 -28.00 -31.16 -6.61
CA ILE A 256 -29.28 -31.55 -5.98
C ILE A 256 -30.48 -30.79 -6.57
N GLY A 257 -30.32 -30.16 -7.74
CA GLY A 257 -31.40 -29.43 -8.40
C GLY A 257 -31.68 -28.04 -7.80
N GLU A 258 -30.74 -27.43 -7.05
CA GLU A 258 -30.94 -26.12 -6.42
C GLU A 258 -30.02 -25.03 -6.97
N ILE A 259 -30.52 -23.79 -7.06
CA ILE A 259 -29.77 -22.59 -7.42
C ILE A 259 -29.60 -21.69 -6.19
N ALA A 260 -28.36 -21.51 -5.74
CA ALA A 260 -28.02 -20.59 -4.65
C ALA A 260 -27.93 -19.13 -5.13
N TYR A 261 -28.57 -18.21 -4.39
CA TYR A 261 -28.50 -16.77 -4.64
C TYR A 261 -28.72 -15.94 -3.35
N LYS A 262 -27.77 -15.04 -3.05
CA LYS A 262 -27.77 -14.18 -1.84
C LYS A 262 -28.12 -14.93 -0.54
N GLY A 263 -27.46 -16.08 -0.29
CA GLY A 263 -27.66 -16.91 0.90
C GLY A 263 -28.88 -17.84 0.85
N ASN A 264 -29.86 -17.58 -0.01
CA ASN A 264 -31.03 -18.44 -0.20
C ASN A 264 -30.80 -19.49 -1.28
N ASN A 265 -31.51 -20.62 -1.17
CA ASN A 265 -31.51 -21.69 -2.16
C ASN A 265 -32.91 -21.78 -2.79
N TYR A 266 -32.97 -21.82 -4.12
CA TYR A 266 -34.22 -21.91 -4.88
C TYR A 266 -34.24 -23.21 -5.70
N PRO A 267 -35.39 -23.87 -5.88
CA PRO A 267 -35.49 -25.01 -6.78
C PRO A 267 -35.13 -24.58 -8.21
N GLY A 268 -34.23 -25.32 -8.85
CA GLY A 268 -33.81 -25.13 -10.24
C GLY A 268 -34.75 -25.81 -11.23
N GLU A 269 -34.77 -25.34 -12.48
CA GLU A 269 -35.47 -26.02 -13.58
C GLU A 269 -34.69 -27.22 -14.15
N HIS A 270 -33.50 -27.52 -13.62
CA HIS A 270 -32.60 -28.57 -14.10
C HIS A 270 -32.66 -29.82 -13.22
N GLU A 271 -32.48 -30.98 -13.84
CA GLU A 271 -32.52 -32.28 -13.16
C GLU A 271 -31.37 -32.45 -12.17
N ALA A 272 -31.65 -33.02 -10.99
CA ALA A 272 -30.65 -33.33 -9.97
C ALA A 272 -29.81 -34.56 -10.36
N LEU A 273 -28.49 -34.43 -10.36
CA LEU A 273 -27.58 -35.56 -10.63
C LEU A 273 -27.32 -36.45 -9.39
N ILE A 274 -27.51 -35.91 -8.19
CA ILE A 274 -27.22 -36.56 -6.92
C ILE A 274 -28.49 -36.52 -6.06
N ASP A 275 -28.84 -37.65 -5.45
CA ASP A 275 -29.97 -37.73 -4.53
C ASP A 275 -29.66 -37.02 -3.20
N ARG A 276 -30.71 -36.58 -2.51
CA ARG A 276 -30.59 -35.79 -1.28
C ARG A 276 -29.89 -36.56 -0.15
N ASN A 277 -30.10 -37.87 -0.04
CA ASN A 277 -29.48 -38.70 1.00
C ASN A 277 -27.97 -38.83 0.80
N THR A 278 -27.51 -39.00 -0.44
CA THR A 278 -26.07 -39.00 -0.79
C THR A 278 -25.45 -37.63 -0.55
N TRP A 279 -26.15 -36.55 -0.92
CA TRP A 279 -25.70 -35.19 -0.65
C TRP A 279 -25.55 -34.92 0.86
N ASP A 280 -26.57 -35.21 1.67
CA ASP A 280 -26.56 -34.94 3.10
C ASP A 280 -25.47 -35.76 3.81
N LYS A 281 -25.23 -37.02 3.41
CA LYS A 281 -24.09 -37.83 3.89
C LYS A 281 -22.74 -37.17 3.57
N VAL A 282 -22.56 -36.63 2.37
CA VAL A 282 -21.34 -35.89 1.99
C VAL A 282 -21.17 -34.62 2.83
N GLN A 283 -22.25 -33.88 3.09
CA GLN A 283 -22.20 -32.66 3.91
C GLN A 283 -21.87 -32.96 5.37
N SER A 284 -22.41 -34.03 5.96
CA SER A 284 -22.05 -34.47 7.31
C SER A 284 -20.55 -34.82 7.41
N LEU A 285 -20.02 -35.60 6.47
CA LEU A 285 -18.58 -35.91 6.41
C LEU A 285 -17.70 -34.65 6.22
N LEU A 286 -18.16 -33.66 5.47
CA LEU A 286 -17.49 -32.36 5.34
C LEU A 286 -17.49 -31.57 6.65
N ALA A 287 -18.61 -31.57 7.38
CA ALA A 287 -18.76 -30.89 8.66
C ALA A 287 -17.92 -31.53 9.78
N GLU A 288 -17.87 -32.87 9.86
CA GLU A 288 -17.04 -33.63 10.80
C GLU A 288 -15.54 -33.36 10.58
N ASN A 289 -15.09 -33.42 9.32
CA ASN A 289 -13.72 -33.09 8.93
C ASN A 289 -13.32 -31.63 9.23
N ASN A 290 -14.30 -30.70 9.25
CA ASN A 290 -14.06 -29.32 9.68
C ASN A 290 -14.00 -29.20 11.22
N ARG A 291 -14.85 -29.92 11.96
CA ARG A 291 -14.83 -29.94 13.44
C ARG A 291 -13.50 -30.45 13.99
N THR A 292 -12.83 -31.40 13.33
CA THR A 292 -11.50 -31.90 13.75
C THR A 292 -10.40 -30.83 13.72
N LYS A 293 -10.60 -29.69 13.02
CA LYS A 293 -9.70 -28.53 13.05
C LYS A 293 -9.98 -27.55 14.20
N MET A 294 -11.09 -27.69 14.92
CA MET A 294 -11.47 -26.78 16.01
C MET A 294 -10.92 -27.17 17.39
N SER A 295 -9.90 -28.03 17.47
CA SER A 295 -9.09 -28.20 18.68
C SER A 295 -8.20 -26.96 18.93
N LYS A 296 -8.84 -25.87 19.41
CA LYS A 296 -8.21 -24.58 19.77
C LYS A 296 -7.07 -24.70 20.80
N ALA A 297 -6.87 -25.87 21.42
CA ALA A 297 -5.67 -26.21 22.18
C ALA A 297 -4.35 -26.02 21.41
N ARG A 298 -4.37 -25.90 20.07
CA ARG A 298 -3.17 -25.70 19.25
C ARG A 298 -2.63 -24.27 19.19
N VAL A 299 -3.29 -23.28 19.79
CA VAL A 299 -2.82 -21.88 19.82
C VAL A 299 -1.52 -21.71 20.64
N LYS A 300 -1.09 -22.73 21.40
CA LYS A 300 0.10 -22.69 22.26
C LYS A 300 1.46 -22.93 21.56
N MET A 301 1.52 -23.01 20.24
CA MET A 301 2.79 -23.00 19.49
C MET A 301 2.75 -21.91 18.41
N ILE A 302 3.28 -20.75 18.76
CA ILE A 302 3.74 -19.75 17.80
C ILE A 302 4.92 -20.40 17.05
N SER A 303 4.80 -20.53 15.73
CA SER A 303 5.88 -20.98 14.86
C SER A 303 6.60 -19.72 14.36
N PRO A 304 7.79 -19.37 14.88
CA PRO A 304 8.36 -18.03 14.70
C PRO A 304 8.61 -17.65 13.24
N LEU A 305 8.91 -18.65 12.40
CA LEU A 305 9.24 -18.45 10.99
C LEU A 305 8.06 -18.70 10.05
N SER A 306 6.86 -19.04 10.57
CA SER A 306 5.68 -19.32 9.74
C SER A 306 5.27 -18.09 8.92
N GLY A 307 5.36 -18.19 7.60
CA GLY A 307 5.09 -17.09 6.67
C GLY A 307 6.32 -16.23 6.31
N VAL A 308 7.43 -16.37 7.05
CA VAL A 308 8.73 -15.77 6.73
C VAL A 308 9.60 -16.76 5.96
N ILE A 309 9.66 -18.02 6.41
CA ILE A 309 10.47 -19.06 5.75
C ILE A 309 9.90 -19.44 4.39
N ARG A 310 10.73 -19.30 3.34
CA ARG A 310 10.41 -19.64 1.95
C ARG A 310 11.34 -20.75 1.46
N CYS A 311 10.80 -21.60 0.60
CA CYS A 311 11.50 -22.78 0.11
C CYS A 311 12.42 -22.42 -1.07
N GLY A 312 13.74 -22.59 -0.91
CA GLY A 312 14.75 -22.24 -1.92
C GLY A 312 14.62 -22.93 -3.29
N HIS A 313 13.81 -23.98 -3.42
CA HIS A 313 13.49 -24.61 -4.72
C HIS A 313 12.18 -24.08 -5.34
N CYS A 314 11.16 -23.81 -4.52
CA CYS A 314 9.79 -23.58 -5.00
C CYS A 314 9.30 -22.13 -4.86
N ASP A 315 10.08 -21.30 -4.16
CA ASP A 315 9.80 -19.95 -3.61
C ASP A 315 8.41 -19.80 -2.94
N SER A 316 7.74 -20.91 -2.61
CA SER A 316 6.54 -20.83 -1.80
C SER A 316 6.91 -20.68 -0.33
N ALA A 317 6.03 -20.02 0.42
CA ALA A 317 6.01 -20.11 1.87
C ALA A 317 6.08 -21.58 2.33
N MET A 318 6.73 -21.80 3.46
CA MET A 318 6.81 -23.09 4.12
C MET A 318 5.94 -23.06 5.38
N GLY A 319 5.08 -24.08 5.53
CA GLY A 319 4.21 -24.24 6.69
C GLY A 319 4.78 -25.26 7.67
N ILE A 320 4.44 -25.12 8.95
CA ILE A 320 4.87 -26.06 9.99
C ILE A 320 4.06 -27.37 9.97
N THR A 321 4.74 -28.49 10.19
CA THR A 321 4.18 -29.82 10.42
C THR A 321 4.91 -30.47 11.61
N TYR A 322 4.39 -31.58 12.10
CA TYR A 322 4.99 -32.30 13.23
C TYR A 322 4.78 -33.82 13.12
N THR A 323 5.67 -34.59 13.74
CA THR A 323 5.52 -36.04 13.96
C THR A 323 5.80 -36.37 15.41
N ASN A 324 4.95 -37.16 16.06
CA ASN A 324 5.19 -37.65 17.42
C ASN A 324 5.88 -39.02 17.35
N LYS A 325 6.87 -39.28 18.21
CA LYS A 325 7.51 -40.59 18.41
C LYS A 325 7.56 -40.86 19.91
N GLY A 326 6.64 -41.69 20.40
CA GLY A 326 6.31 -41.74 21.82
C GLY A 326 5.81 -40.37 22.29
N ASP A 327 6.29 -39.92 23.45
CA ASP A 327 5.94 -38.61 24.03
C ASP A 327 6.66 -37.43 23.37
N ARG A 328 7.75 -37.67 22.61
CA ARG A 328 8.51 -36.60 21.94
C ARG A 328 7.84 -36.17 20.62
N ARG A 329 7.63 -34.85 20.46
CA ARG A 329 7.17 -34.24 19.22
C ARG A 329 8.33 -33.59 18.47
N TYR A 330 8.48 -33.94 17.21
CA TYR A 330 9.43 -33.33 16.27
C TYR A 330 8.68 -32.41 15.32
N SER A 331 9.12 -31.17 15.17
CA SER A 331 8.51 -30.15 14.30
C SER A 331 9.37 -29.90 13.07
N TYR A 332 8.74 -29.61 11.92
CA TYR A 332 9.41 -29.40 10.64
C TYR A 332 8.68 -28.35 9.78
N TYR A 333 9.41 -27.63 8.93
CA TYR A 333 8.86 -26.76 7.87
C TYR A 333 8.80 -27.49 6.52
N ILE A 334 7.73 -27.27 5.73
CA ILE A 334 7.48 -27.92 4.42
C ILE A 334 6.91 -26.94 3.37
N CYS A 335 7.39 -27.00 2.11
CA CYS A 335 6.92 -26.16 0.97
C CYS A 335 5.41 -26.31 0.77
N GLU A 336 4.62 -25.26 1.03
CA GLU A 336 3.15 -25.31 0.91
C GLU A 336 2.66 -25.64 -0.51
N LYS A 337 3.40 -25.19 -1.53
CA LYS A 337 3.10 -25.50 -2.94
C LYS A 337 3.23 -26.99 -3.21
N ASP A 338 4.05 -27.71 -2.45
CA ASP A 338 4.23 -29.16 -2.55
C ASP A 338 3.22 -29.94 -1.70
N THR A 339 2.85 -29.47 -0.51
CA THR A 339 1.80 -30.13 0.30
C THR A 339 0.44 -30.14 -0.38
N LYS A 340 0.16 -29.11 -1.18
CA LYS A 340 -1.03 -28.98 -2.05
C LYS A 340 -1.00 -29.94 -3.26
N ARG A 341 0.15 -30.51 -3.62
CA ARG A 341 0.25 -31.52 -4.70
C ARG A 341 -0.26 -32.90 -4.27
N VAL A 342 -0.61 -33.69 -5.27
CA VAL A 342 -0.99 -35.11 -5.15
C VAL A 342 0.22 -35.98 -4.79
N VAL A 343 1.35 -35.80 -5.49
CA VAL A 343 2.65 -36.41 -5.18
C VAL A 343 3.64 -35.30 -4.80
N SER A 344 4.46 -35.53 -3.78
CA SER A 344 5.55 -34.62 -3.39
C SER A 344 6.65 -34.66 -4.45
N GLN A 345 7.03 -33.49 -4.96
CA GLN A 345 8.04 -33.29 -6.00
C GLN A 345 9.14 -32.31 -5.57
N CYS A 346 9.00 -31.67 -4.41
CA CYS A 346 9.99 -30.74 -3.88
C CYS A 346 11.22 -31.47 -3.29
N PRO A 347 12.46 -31.19 -3.73
CA PRO A 347 13.67 -31.85 -3.23
C PRO A 347 13.94 -31.55 -1.75
N ILE A 348 13.54 -30.35 -1.27
CA ILE A 348 13.76 -29.88 0.10
C ILE A 348 12.95 -30.68 1.14
N LYS A 349 11.90 -31.43 0.73
CA LYS A 349 11.08 -32.37 1.55
C LYS A 349 10.60 -31.86 2.91
N ARG A 350 11.48 -31.80 3.92
CA ARG A 350 11.25 -31.33 5.30
C ARG A 350 12.52 -30.70 5.86
N VAL A 351 12.39 -29.52 6.46
CA VAL A 351 13.46 -28.85 7.22
C VAL A 351 13.14 -28.97 8.72
N PRO A 352 14.03 -29.48 9.60
CA PRO A 352 13.80 -29.50 11.05
C PRO A 352 13.55 -28.10 11.59
N ALA A 353 12.51 -27.91 12.40
CA ALA A 353 12.13 -26.59 12.89
C ALA A 353 13.12 -26.05 13.92
N GLY A 354 13.62 -26.89 14.84
CA GLY A 354 14.60 -26.48 15.86
C GLY A 354 15.87 -25.93 15.25
N ASP A 355 16.50 -26.69 14.35
CA ASP A 355 17.79 -26.36 13.74
C ASP A 355 17.74 -25.05 12.93
N ILE A 356 16.64 -24.78 12.21
CA ILE A 356 16.50 -23.53 11.45
C ILE A 356 16.05 -22.35 12.34
N GLU A 357 15.29 -22.60 13.40
CA GLU A 357 14.91 -21.58 14.37
C GLU A 357 16.10 -21.13 15.22
N SER A 358 17.00 -22.04 15.65
CA SER A 358 18.21 -21.66 16.38
C SER A 358 19.12 -20.78 15.52
N VAL A 359 19.42 -21.18 14.27
CA VAL A 359 20.26 -20.37 13.36
C VAL A 359 19.69 -18.97 13.14
N VAL A 360 18.37 -18.82 13.03
CA VAL A 360 17.75 -17.49 12.91
C VAL A 360 17.81 -16.71 14.22
N LEU A 361 17.61 -17.36 15.37
CA LEU A 361 17.71 -16.72 16.68
C LEU A 361 19.15 -16.27 17.01
N ASP A 362 20.15 -17.08 16.66
CA ASP A 362 21.58 -16.75 16.83
C ASP A 362 21.97 -15.54 15.97
N GLN A 363 21.55 -15.52 14.70
CA GLN A 363 21.79 -14.39 13.80
C GLN A 363 21.05 -13.13 14.25
N LEU A 364 19.81 -13.26 14.75
CA LEU A 364 19.08 -12.15 15.35
C LEU A 364 19.79 -11.66 16.62
N GLY A 365 20.31 -12.54 17.47
CA GLY A 365 21.10 -12.20 18.65
C GLY A 365 22.36 -11.41 18.31
N ALA A 366 23.07 -11.80 17.24
CA ALA A 366 24.21 -11.03 16.73
C ALA A 366 23.80 -9.64 16.24
N VAL A 367 22.68 -9.51 15.51
CA VAL A 367 22.13 -8.21 15.08
C VAL A 367 21.71 -7.36 16.29
N PHE A 368 21.06 -7.94 17.30
CA PHE A 368 20.65 -7.22 18.51
C PHE A 368 21.83 -6.74 19.36
N ARG A 369 22.97 -7.43 19.31
CA ARG A 369 24.24 -7.03 19.96
C ARG A 369 25.05 -6.00 19.16
N THR A 370 24.58 -5.56 18.00
CA THR A 370 25.28 -4.51 17.23
C THR A 370 25.22 -3.19 18.01
N PRO A 371 26.34 -2.48 18.28
CA PRO A 371 26.34 -1.27 19.11
C PRO A 371 25.34 -0.20 18.66
N THR A 372 25.16 -0.04 17.34
CA THR A 372 24.20 0.90 16.75
C THR A 372 22.73 0.55 17.06
N LEU A 373 22.41 -0.72 17.29
CA LEU A 373 21.06 -1.14 17.65
C LEU A 373 20.84 -1.05 19.17
N VAL A 374 21.83 -1.45 19.97
CA VAL A 374 21.84 -1.29 21.44
C VAL A 374 21.63 0.18 21.82
N ALA A 375 22.44 1.09 21.26
CA ALA A 375 22.30 2.53 21.47
C ALA A 375 20.92 3.04 21.04
N LYS A 376 20.41 2.62 19.86
CA LYS A 376 19.06 3.00 19.41
C LYS A 376 17.96 2.49 20.33
N THR A 377 18.06 1.27 20.87
CA THR A 377 17.09 0.76 21.85
C THR A 377 17.16 1.51 23.18
N TYR A 378 18.37 1.87 23.63
CA TYR A 378 18.57 2.65 24.85
C TYR A 378 17.97 4.06 24.74
N PHE A 379 18.31 4.82 23.68
CA PHE A 379 17.74 6.15 23.47
C PHE A 379 16.23 6.13 23.26
N ALA A 380 15.71 5.13 22.51
CA ALA A 380 14.26 4.98 22.34
C ALA A 380 13.55 4.63 23.66
N ALA A 381 14.15 3.78 24.51
CA ALA A 381 13.61 3.46 25.83
C ALA A 381 13.59 4.70 26.74
N ARG A 382 14.66 5.51 26.74
CA ARG A 382 14.73 6.76 27.50
C ARG A 382 13.72 7.82 27.05
N GLU A 383 13.49 8.01 25.75
CA GLU A 383 12.46 8.95 25.30
C GLU A 383 11.05 8.46 25.66
N ILE A 384 10.76 7.15 25.58
CA ILE A 384 9.48 6.58 26.06
C ILE A 384 9.33 6.77 27.58
N GLU A 385 10.40 6.55 28.35
CA GLU A 385 10.42 6.74 29.81
C GLU A 385 10.13 8.21 30.17
N LYS A 386 10.76 9.15 29.45
CA LYS A 386 10.58 10.60 29.57
C LYS A 386 9.17 11.06 29.19
N GLU A 387 8.61 10.55 28.09
CA GLU A 387 7.22 10.82 27.68
C GLU A 387 6.20 10.32 28.72
N GLU A 388 6.31 9.07 29.19
CA GLU A 388 5.40 8.52 30.22
C GLU A 388 5.61 9.23 31.57
N ARG A 389 6.85 9.62 31.93
CA ARG A 389 7.14 10.44 33.12
C ARG A 389 6.45 11.81 33.05
N GLN A 390 6.59 12.54 31.94
CA GLN A 390 5.90 13.82 31.73
C GLN A 390 4.37 13.65 31.78
N ARG A 391 3.83 12.63 31.10
CA ARG A 391 2.40 12.32 31.11
C ARG A 391 1.86 12.03 32.51
N LEU A 392 2.56 11.19 33.29
CA LEU A 392 2.16 10.87 34.65
C LEU A 392 2.31 12.08 35.59
N GLN A 393 3.30 12.97 35.37
CA GLN A 393 3.42 14.23 36.10
C GLN A 393 2.24 15.19 35.82
N VAL A 394 1.82 15.34 34.55
CA VAL A 394 0.63 16.12 34.18
C VAL A 394 -0.62 15.51 34.81
N GLN A 395 -0.83 14.19 34.66
CA GLN A 395 -1.96 13.48 35.25
C GLN A 395 -2.00 13.61 36.77
N LYS A 396 -0.85 13.54 37.45
CA LYS A 396 -0.73 13.76 38.89
C LYS A 396 -1.22 15.16 39.27
N LYS A 397 -0.75 16.19 38.57
CA LYS A 397 -1.13 17.60 38.83
C LYS A 397 -2.63 17.85 38.60
N GLU A 398 -3.21 17.27 37.55
CA GLU A 398 -4.64 17.34 37.28
C GLU A 398 -5.48 16.66 38.38
N LEU A 399 -5.05 15.47 38.85
CA LEU A 399 -5.69 14.76 39.96
C LEU A 399 -5.56 15.52 41.28
N GLU A 400 -4.42 16.13 41.56
CA GLU A 400 -4.21 16.99 42.74
C GLU A 400 -5.14 18.20 42.72
N GLN A 401 -5.25 18.90 41.58
CA GLN A 401 -6.12 20.06 41.42
C GLN A 401 -7.61 19.67 41.50
N SER A 402 -7.99 18.55 40.89
CA SER A 402 -9.36 18.00 40.98
C SER A 402 -9.71 17.62 42.42
N LEU A 403 -8.80 16.96 43.14
CA LEU A 403 -8.97 16.60 44.55
C LEU A 403 -9.05 17.83 45.45
N GLN A 404 -8.29 18.90 45.15
CA GLN A 404 -8.38 20.17 45.86
C GLN A 404 -9.74 20.85 45.63
N ASN A 405 -10.24 20.87 44.40
CA ASN A 405 -11.56 21.42 44.07
C ASN A 405 -12.68 20.66 44.79
N VAL A 406 -12.67 19.32 44.74
CA VAL A 406 -13.65 18.45 45.43
C VAL A 406 -13.57 18.63 46.96
N ARG A 407 -12.38 18.80 47.53
CA ARG A 407 -12.23 19.12 48.97
C ARG A 407 -12.78 20.50 49.32
N GLN A 408 -12.57 21.52 48.48
CA GLN A 408 -13.17 22.85 48.67
C GLN A 408 -14.69 22.82 48.53
N GLU A 409 -15.24 22.01 47.62
CA GLU A 409 -16.68 21.78 47.50
C GLU A 409 -17.25 21.09 48.73
N ALA A 410 -16.60 20.03 49.23
CA ALA A 410 -16.98 19.38 50.49
C ALA A 410 -16.99 20.38 51.67
N LEU A 411 -15.97 21.22 51.80
CA LEU A 411 -15.91 22.27 52.83
C LEU A 411 -17.04 23.30 52.70
N LYS A 412 -17.39 23.73 51.48
CA LYS A 412 -18.54 24.62 51.21
C LYS A 412 -19.89 23.98 51.53
N LEU A 413 -20.02 22.66 51.34
CA LEU A 413 -21.21 21.89 51.72
C LEU A 413 -21.29 21.62 53.23
N MET A 414 -20.17 21.68 53.95
CA MET A 414 -20.10 21.49 55.41
C MET A 414 -20.20 22.79 56.21
N SER A 415 -20.08 23.97 55.59
CA SER A 415 -20.21 25.27 56.28
C SER A 415 -21.65 25.51 56.79
N PRO A 416 -21.86 25.98 58.04
CA PRO A 416 -23.20 26.11 58.64
C PRO A 416 -24.18 27.02 57.89
N ASP A 417 -23.69 28.13 57.32
CA ASP A 417 -24.54 29.21 56.78
C ASP A 417 -25.07 28.96 55.36
N ASN A 418 -24.67 27.86 54.72
CA ASN A 418 -25.03 27.57 53.33
C ASN A 418 -26.27 26.66 53.24
N ASN A 419 -27.43 27.27 52.97
CA ASN A 419 -28.70 26.57 52.75
C ASN A 419 -28.80 25.97 51.33
N VAL A 420 -27.84 25.11 50.95
CA VAL A 420 -27.78 24.46 49.63
C VAL A 420 -28.84 23.36 49.54
N PRO A 421 -29.72 23.36 48.52
CA PRO A 421 -30.63 22.25 48.28
C PRO A 421 -29.86 20.93 48.12
N ASP A 422 -30.46 19.82 48.60
CA ASP A 422 -29.95 18.47 48.37
C ASP A 422 -28.59 18.12 49.07
N ARG A 423 -28.18 18.93 50.05
CA ARG A 423 -26.91 18.77 50.83
C ARG A 423 -26.66 17.33 51.32
N ASN A 424 -27.68 16.67 51.86
CA ASN A 424 -27.55 15.36 52.51
C ASN A 424 -27.35 14.20 51.51
N SER A 425 -27.70 14.35 50.24
CA SER A 425 -27.45 13.33 49.20
C SER A 425 -26.12 13.58 48.47
N ARG A 426 -25.72 14.85 48.34
CA ARG A 426 -24.48 15.28 47.66
C ARG A 426 -23.22 15.10 48.50
N LEU A 427 -23.28 15.31 49.81
CA LEU A 427 -22.10 15.18 50.66
C LEU A 427 -21.48 13.76 50.63
N PRO A 428 -22.26 12.65 50.64
CA PRO A 428 -21.71 11.31 50.43
C PRO A 428 -21.06 11.09 49.07
N SER A 429 -21.62 11.63 47.97
CA SER A 429 -21.06 11.44 46.63
C SER A 429 -19.78 12.24 46.40
N VAL A 430 -19.70 13.48 46.90
CA VAL A 430 -18.48 14.31 46.89
C VAL A 430 -17.37 13.65 47.73
N ASN A 431 -17.71 13.10 48.90
CA ASN A 431 -16.74 12.36 49.72
C ASN A 431 -16.25 11.07 49.03
N GLN A 432 -17.14 10.33 48.37
CA GLN A 432 -16.75 9.14 47.60
C GLN A 432 -15.81 9.51 46.42
N GLN A 433 -16.12 10.59 45.70
CA GLN A 433 -15.24 11.12 44.65
C GLN A 433 -13.86 11.52 45.19
N ALA A 434 -13.78 12.16 46.37
CA ALA A 434 -12.51 12.49 47.01
C ALA A 434 -11.69 11.24 47.36
N VAL A 435 -12.34 10.18 47.85
CA VAL A 435 -11.69 8.88 48.14
C VAL A 435 -11.16 8.23 46.86
N ASP A 436 -11.94 8.22 45.77
CA ASP A 436 -11.52 7.56 44.53
C ASP A 436 -10.44 8.35 43.77
N LEU A 437 -10.51 9.69 43.76
CA LEU A 437 -9.42 10.55 43.29
C LEU A 437 -8.13 10.34 44.12
N THR A 438 -8.25 10.18 45.45
CA THR A 438 -7.08 9.89 46.31
C THR A 438 -6.44 8.54 45.93
N LYS A 439 -7.23 7.49 45.70
CA LYS A 439 -6.70 6.18 45.23
C LYS A 439 -5.99 6.28 43.88
N GLN A 440 -6.56 7.03 42.93
CA GLN A 440 -5.95 7.25 41.61
C GLN A 440 -4.63 8.00 41.74
N LEU A 441 -4.59 9.05 42.56
CA LEU A 441 -3.39 9.83 42.83
C LEU A 441 -2.27 8.99 43.48
N THR A 442 -2.60 8.09 44.41
CA THR A 442 -1.64 7.15 45.00
C THR A 442 -1.06 6.19 43.96
N ASN A 443 -1.88 5.66 43.04
CA ASN A 443 -1.42 4.76 41.98
C ASN A 443 -0.49 5.48 40.99
N VAL A 444 -0.89 6.66 40.49
CA VAL A 444 -0.05 7.49 39.59
C VAL A 444 1.27 7.88 40.27
N SER A 445 1.22 8.26 41.55
CA SER A 445 2.43 8.61 42.32
C SER A 445 3.35 7.40 42.57
N ALA A 446 2.81 6.20 42.74
CA ALA A 446 3.60 4.98 42.86
C ALA A 446 4.28 4.61 41.52
N ARG A 447 3.57 4.74 40.38
CA ARG A 447 4.15 4.51 39.05
C ARG A 447 5.24 5.54 38.71
N LEU A 448 5.05 6.81 39.05
CA LEU A 448 6.10 7.83 38.97
C LEU A 448 7.30 7.45 39.81
N LYS A 449 7.10 7.06 41.08
CA LYS A 449 8.20 6.70 41.97
C LYS A 449 9.05 5.56 41.42
N VAL A 450 8.44 4.53 40.81
CA VAL A 450 9.18 3.43 40.16
C VAL A 450 10.05 3.97 39.02
N ILE A 451 9.50 4.79 38.13
CA ILE A 451 10.24 5.45 37.02
C ILE A 451 11.32 6.42 37.55
N ASP A 452 11.09 7.07 38.69
CA ASP A 452 12.08 7.93 39.33
C ASP A 452 13.26 7.13 39.93
N THR A 453 13.03 5.91 40.43
CA THR A 453 14.06 5.05 41.05
C THR A 453 14.75 4.07 40.11
N GLU A 454 14.05 3.53 39.12
CA GLU A 454 14.54 2.55 38.14
C GLU A 454 14.82 3.27 36.81
N GLN A 455 15.75 4.24 36.83
CA GLN A 455 16.16 4.93 35.60
C GLN A 455 16.92 3.97 34.69
N ILE A 456 16.51 3.92 33.43
CA ILE A 456 17.13 3.08 32.41
C ILE A 456 18.57 3.58 32.16
N SER A 457 19.55 2.73 32.42
CA SER A 457 20.99 3.00 32.28
C SER A 457 21.58 2.29 31.06
N GLU A 458 22.76 2.71 30.61
CA GLU A 458 23.46 2.05 29.50
C GLU A 458 23.98 0.66 29.90
N GLY A 459 24.24 0.44 31.18
CA GLY A 459 24.65 -0.87 31.75
C GLY A 459 23.60 -1.96 31.54
N ASP A 460 22.31 -1.60 31.59
CA ASP A 460 21.19 -2.54 31.44
C ASP A 460 21.10 -3.20 30.04
N PHE A 461 21.83 -2.67 29.04
CA PHE A 461 21.87 -3.21 27.67
C PHE A 461 23.28 -3.57 27.20
N SER A 462 24.33 -3.11 27.88
CA SER A 462 25.72 -3.25 27.42
C SER A 462 26.47 -4.43 28.03
N ASN A 463 26.25 -4.81 29.31
CA ASN A 463 26.74 -6.09 29.81
C ASN A 463 26.03 -6.63 31.08
N PRO A 464 25.28 -7.75 31.01
CA PRO A 464 24.67 -8.39 32.18
C PRO A 464 25.55 -9.52 32.76
N ASP A 465 26.82 -9.23 33.05
CA ASP A 465 27.79 -10.24 33.51
C ASP A 465 28.12 -10.18 35.01
N ALA A 466 28.60 -11.32 35.51
CA ALA A 466 28.70 -11.64 36.92
C ALA A 466 29.83 -10.92 37.69
N ASP A 467 29.68 -10.96 39.01
CA ASP A 467 30.71 -10.79 40.04
C ASP A 467 31.22 -9.36 40.37
N ASN A 468 30.57 -8.77 41.37
CA ASN A 468 31.15 -7.99 42.49
C ASN A 468 31.94 -6.69 42.22
N TYR A 469 31.24 -5.56 42.42
CA TYR A 469 31.35 -4.77 43.68
C TYR A 469 32.72 -4.72 44.40
N ASN A 470 33.44 -3.57 44.33
CA ASN A 470 34.03 -2.83 45.47
C ASN A 470 35.04 -1.74 45.04
N GLY A 471 35.14 -0.67 45.85
CA GLY A 471 36.16 0.40 45.74
C GLY A 471 35.65 1.66 45.03
N THR A 472 35.05 2.60 45.76
CA THR A 472 35.68 3.80 46.36
C THR A 472 36.08 4.89 45.36
N ASP A 473 35.57 6.08 45.66
CA ASP A 473 35.86 7.40 45.11
C ASP A 473 35.37 7.69 43.68
N GLY A 474 34.67 8.83 43.58
CA GLY A 474 34.06 9.27 42.34
C GLY A 474 34.92 10.29 41.62
N GLU A 475 34.89 10.23 40.30
CA GLU A 475 34.86 11.42 39.45
C GLU A 475 34.15 11.05 38.14
N ILE A 476 33.00 11.66 37.89
CA ILE A 476 32.38 11.58 36.57
C ILE A 476 33.19 12.49 35.66
N LYS A 477 34.03 11.90 34.81
CA LYS A 477 34.53 12.59 33.62
C LYS A 477 33.63 12.21 32.46
N ASP A 478 32.95 13.20 31.89
CA ASP A 478 32.27 13.07 30.61
C ASP A 478 33.25 12.49 29.59
N ARG A 479 32.93 11.32 29.05
CA ARG A 479 33.65 10.75 27.91
C ARG A 479 32.81 11.01 26.66
N GLN A 480 33.27 11.98 25.88
CA GLN A 480 32.65 12.36 24.62
C GLN A 480 32.69 11.18 23.64
N ILE A 481 31.65 11.08 22.81
CA ILE A 481 31.53 10.04 21.78
C ILE A 481 32.21 10.57 20.52
N PHE A 482 33.41 10.08 20.23
CA PHE A 482 34.11 10.40 18.99
C PHE A 482 33.66 9.46 17.88
N VAL A 483 33.11 10.03 16.79
CA VAL A 483 32.68 9.26 15.60
C VAL A 483 33.78 9.28 14.55
N ALA A 484 34.88 8.59 14.83
CA ALA A 484 35.92 8.35 13.82
C ALA A 484 35.46 7.25 12.85
N ASN A 485 35.50 7.52 11.55
CA ASN A 485 34.99 6.61 10.52
C ASN A 485 36.09 5.88 9.73
N GLU A 486 37.36 6.21 9.98
CA GLU A 486 38.52 5.52 9.43
C GLU A 486 39.45 5.06 10.56
N GLN A 487 39.93 3.82 10.48
CA GLN A 487 40.85 3.22 11.44
C GLN A 487 41.93 2.38 10.75
N THR A 488 43.12 2.37 11.32
CA THR A 488 44.26 1.50 10.98
C THR A 488 45.06 1.20 12.25
N THR A 489 46.21 0.53 12.15
CA THR A 489 47.10 0.29 13.30
C THR A 489 48.51 0.82 13.07
N LEU A 490 49.22 1.09 14.15
CA LEU A 490 50.68 1.29 14.13
C LEU A 490 51.39 0.00 13.74
N ALA A 491 52.23 0.05 12.71
CA ALA A 491 53.08 -1.07 12.31
C ALA A 491 54.30 -1.25 13.22
N ALA A 492 54.74 -0.17 13.88
CA ALA A 492 55.86 -0.13 14.82
C ALA A 492 55.46 0.67 16.07
N PRO A 493 56.02 0.34 17.26
CA PRO A 493 55.78 1.16 18.45
C PRO A 493 56.46 2.52 18.28
N ILE A 494 55.81 3.57 18.78
CA ILE A 494 56.37 4.93 18.82
C ILE A 494 56.58 5.37 20.26
N ASP A 495 57.68 6.06 20.55
CA ASP A 495 57.91 6.70 21.85
C ASP A 495 57.08 8.00 21.99
N ASP A 496 57.39 8.87 22.95
CA ASP A 496 56.71 10.16 23.19
C ASP A 496 57.35 11.36 22.46
N VAL A 497 58.44 11.15 21.71
CA VAL A 497 59.25 12.20 21.08
C VAL A 497 59.34 12.06 19.55
N GLN A 498 59.24 10.83 19.03
CA GLN A 498 59.24 10.51 17.61
C GLN A 498 58.11 11.22 16.86
N THR A 499 58.45 11.83 15.72
CA THR A 499 57.51 12.54 14.82
C THR A 499 57.17 11.75 13.56
N ASP A 500 57.82 10.61 13.32
CA ASP A 500 57.50 9.72 12.19
C ASP A 500 56.71 8.53 12.71
N VAL A 501 55.59 8.24 12.03
CA VAL A 501 54.58 7.26 12.43
C VAL A 501 54.38 6.28 11.30
N GLU A 502 54.74 5.01 11.53
CA GLU A 502 54.54 3.93 10.55
C GLU A 502 53.22 3.19 10.81
N LEU A 503 52.37 3.15 9.80
CA LEU A 503 51.04 2.54 9.79
C LEU A 503 51.03 1.25 8.97
N THR A 504 50.22 0.28 9.40
CA THR A 504 50.06 -1.00 8.70
C THR A 504 49.44 -0.83 7.30
N GLU A 505 48.62 0.20 7.12
CA GLU A 505 47.98 0.53 5.84
C GLU A 505 47.95 2.04 5.59
N PRO A 506 48.15 2.50 4.33
CA PRO A 506 47.99 3.90 3.94
C PRO A 506 46.50 4.28 3.93
N ARG A 507 46.08 5.11 4.89
CA ARG A 507 44.67 5.56 5.01
C ARG A 507 44.50 7.08 4.91
N PHE A 508 45.21 7.82 5.75
CA PHE A 508 45.02 9.27 5.95
C PHE A 508 45.80 10.13 4.93
N ALA A 509 45.38 11.37 4.73
CA ALA A 509 45.99 12.36 3.84
C ALA A 509 46.80 13.44 4.58
N ASP A 510 47.57 14.24 3.83
CA ASP A 510 48.32 15.38 4.39
C ASP A 510 47.38 16.45 4.96
N ALA A 511 47.82 17.12 6.03
CA ALA A 511 47.08 18.11 6.83
C ALA A 511 45.87 17.59 7.62
N GLU A 512 45.50 16.32 7.49
CA GLU A 512 44.49 15.67 8.34
C GLU A 512 45.00 15.46 9.78
N TYR A 513 44.06 15.16 10.69
CA TYR A 513 44.35 14.81 12.07
C TYR A 513 44.12 13.33 12.31
N ILE A 514 45.03 12.70 13.06
CA ILE A 514 44.90 11.33 13.55
C ILE A 514 44.88 11.32 15.08
N VAL A 515 44.18 10.34 15.66
CA VAL A 515 44.11 10.12 17.10
C VAL A 515 44.58 8.71 17.42
N ILE A 516 45.53 8.58 18.37
CA ILE A 516 46.02 7.31 18.88
C ILE A 516 45.78 7.30 20.39
N GLY A 517 44.91 6.40 20.85
CA GLY A 517 44.43 6.41 22.23
C GLY A 517 43.70 7.72 22.58
N THR A 518 44.39 8.64 23.25
CA THR A 518 43.91 9.98 23.59
C THR A 518 44.81 11.11 23.07
N GLU A 519 45.83 10.79 22.26
CA GLU A 519 46.73 11.79 21.67
C GLU A 519 46.28 12.14 20.25
N GLN A 520 46.18 13.44 19.94
CA GLN A 520 45.86 13.93 18.62
C GLN A 520 47.11 14.51 17.94
N MET A 521 47.37 14.06 16.72
CA MET A 521 48.53 14.45 15.91
C MET A 521 48.04 15.00 14.57
N GLN A 522 48.73 15.99 14.01
CA GLN A 522 48.44 16.52 12.68
C GLN A 522 49.46 15.98 11.66
N ILE A 523 49.01 15.42 10.55
CA ILE A 523 49.88 14.93 9.48
C ILE A 523 50.48 16.13 8.75
N LEU A 524 51.81 16.22 8.70
CA LEU A 524 52.54 17.28 8.00
C LEU A 524 52.91 16.87 6.58
N SER A 525 53.31 15.60 6.40
CA SER A 525 53.68 15.02 5.10
C SER A 525 53.64 13.49 5.15
N GLY A 526 53.36 12.84 4.02
CA GLY A 526 53.36 11.39 3.87
C GLY A 526 51.98 10.75 3.66
N GLY A 527 50.93 11.56 3.64
CA GLY A 527 49.54 11.13 3.43
C GLY A 527 49.37 10.27 2.17
N GLY A 528 48.55 9.22 2.28
CA GLY A 528 48.41 8.17 1.27
C GLY A 528 49.57 7.17 1.25
N THR A 529 50.51 7.22 2.20
CA THR A 529 51.56 6.22 2.40
C THR A 529 51.51 5.62 3.81
N THR A 530 52.29 4.57 4.07
CA THR A 530 52.40 3.95 5.39
C THR A 530 53.28 4.73 6.35
N ASN A 531 54.10 5.69 5.89
CA ASN A 531 55.01 6.45 6.74
C ASN A 531 54.61 7.93 6.75
N LEU A 532 54.11 8.40 7.89
CA LEU A 532 53.62 9.75 8.09
C LEU A 532 54.58 10.53 8.98
N THR A 533 55.00 11.73 8.56
CA THR A 533 55.62 12.70 9.46
C THR A 533 54.51 13.58 10.04
N VAL A 534 54.40 13.60 11.36
CA VAL A 534 53.30 14.25 12.10
C VAL A 534 53.81 15.27 13.11
N ARG A 535 53.02 16.31 13.37
CA ARG A 535 53.15 17.16 14.55
C ARG A 535 52.31 16.55 15.67
N ARG A 536 52.94 16.27 16.80
CA ARG A 536 52.32 15.63 17.97
C ARG A 536 51.71 16.61 18.96
N ALA A 537 50.96 16.08 19.93
CA ALA A 537 50.36 16.86 21.02
C ALA A 537 49.59 18.11 20.56
N VAL A 538 48.78 17.97 19.50
CA VAL A 538 47.97 19.07 18.95
C VAL A 538 46.65 19.14 19.73
N ALA A 539 46.02 20.33 19.75
CA ALA A 539 44.76 20.58 20.46
C ALA A 539 44.77 20.11 21.93
N ASN A 540 45.74 20.58 22.71
CA ASN A 540 45.88 20.31 24.16
C ASN A 540 46.04 18.82 24.57
N THR A 541 46.23 17.89 23.63
CA THR A 541 46.60 16.51 23.95
C THR A 541 48.07 16.41 24.38
N VAL A 542 48.44 15.37 25.13
CA VAL A 542 49.81 15.15 25.63
C VAL A 542 50.48 14.03 24.83
N ALA A 543 51.74 14.22 24.45
CA ALA A 543 52.51 13.18 23.75
C ALA A 543 52.75 11.97 24.66
N ALA A 544 52.46 10.76 24.14
CA ALA A 544 52.58 9.51 24.88
C ALA A 544 53.20 8.40 24.01
N SER A 545 53.85 7.41 24.62
CA SER A 545 54.31 6.24 23.86
C SER A 545 53.14 5.30 23.54
N HIS A 546 53.13 4.78 22.31
CA HIS A 546 52.10 3.86 21.81
C HIS A 546 52.75 2.58 21.29
N LEU A 547 52.16 1.44 21.61
CA LEU A 547 52.67 0.12 21.18
C LEU A 547 52.36 -0.13 19.69
N ALA A 548 53.10 -1.06 19.09
CA ALA A 548 52.66 -1.66 17.81
C ALA A 548 51.25 -2.25 17.96
N ASP A 549 50.53 -2.30 16.84
CA ASP A 549 49.11 -2.65 16.75
C ASP A 549 48.12 -1.69 17.46
N ALA A 550 48.59 -0.58 18.04
CA ALA A 550 47.68 0.45 18.58
C ALA A 550 46.81 1.06 17.48
N LEU A 551 45.51 1.21 17.77
CA LEU A 551 44.53 1.73 16.82
C LEU A 551 44.69 3.24 16.61
N VAL A 552 44.74 3.63 15.34
CA VAL A 552 44.88 4.98 14.83
C VAL A 552 43.60 5.37 14.11
N TYR A 553 42.97 6.47 14.54
CA TYR A 553 41.66 6.94 14.09
C TYR A 553 41.74 8.30 13.39
N SER A 554 40.77 8.66 12.54
CA SER A 554 40.63 10.04 12.05
C SER A 554 40.08 11.00 13.12
N GLY A 555 40.67 12.20 13.21
CA GLY A 555 40.48 13.16 14.32
C GLY A 555 39.41 14.23 14.13
N TYR A 556 38.21 13.86 13.66
CA TYR A 556 37.10 14.78 13.39
C TYR A 556 35.86 14.47 14.26
N ASP A 557 35.07 15.49 14.60
CA ASP A 557 33.81 15.35 15.32
C ASP A 557 32.59 15.72 14.44
N TYR A 558 31.54 14.93 14.57
CA TYR A 558 30.29 15.02 13.80
C TYR A 558 29.06 15.24 14.70
N THR A 559 29.24 15.84 15.88
CA THR A 559 28.18 16.11 16.88
C THR A 559 27.02 17.00 16.40
N GLY A 560 27.21 17.78 15.33
CA GLY A 560 26.20 18.73 14.83
C GLY A 560 25.24 18.14 13.79
N LEU A 561 24.31 17.25 14.17
CA LEU A 561 23.36 16.62 13.24
C LEU A 561 21.89 16.91 13.64
N VAL A 562 21.23 17.79 12.89
CA VAL A 562 19.86 18.30 13.20
C VAL A 562 18.82 17.70 12.24
N VAL A 563 17.62 17.44 12.76
CA VAL A 563 16.54 16.71 12.06
C VAL A 563 15.18 17.41 12.25
N ASP A 564 14.70 18.13 11.22
CA ASP A 564 13.47 18.94 11.30
C ASP A 564 12.29 18.42 10.45
N PRO A 565 11.04 18.42 10.96
CA PRO A 565 9.85 17.98 10.25
C PRO A 565 9.23 19.06 9.34
N ILE A 566 8.60 18.64 8.23
CA ILE A 566 7.80 19.48 7.32
C ILE A 566 6.43 18.81 7.07
N ASP A 567 5.36 19.59 7.19
CA ASP A 567 3.97 19.12 7.38
C ASP A 567 3.04 19.67 6.26
N GLU A 568 2.37 18.80 5.49
CA GLU A 568 1.34 19.14 4.48
C GLU A 568 0.28 18.01 4.37
N PHE A 569 -1.02 18.35 4.32
CA PHE A 569 -2.14 17.39 4.31
C PHE A 569 -2.84 17.28 2.95
N GLU A 570 -3.20 16.06 2.49
CA GLU A 570 -4.59 15.55 2.34
C GLU A 570 -4.72 14.25 1.50
N THR A 571 -5.39 13.25 2.10
CA THR A 571 -6.17 12.14 1.49
C THR A 571 -5.54 11.10 0.52
N ASP A 572 -5.40 9.89 1.09
CA ASP A 572 -5.86 8.56 0.62
C ASP A 572 -5.17 7.78 -0.54
N GLU A 573 -5.30 6.45 -0.42
CA GLU A 573 -4.75 5.35 -1.26
C GLU A 573 -3.21 5.10 -1.21
N SER A 574 -2.81 3.96 -0.63
CA SER A 574 -1.40 3.64 -0.33
C SER A 574 -0.64 2.94 -1.46
N VAL A 575 0.57 3.42 -1.77
CA VAL A 575 1.59 2.71 -2.59
C VAL A 575 2.96 2.73 -1.88
N TRP A 576 3.78 1.71 -2.08
CA TRP A 576 5.10 1.54 -1.46
C TRP A 576 6.23 2.12 -2.32
N TYR A 577 7.24 2.75 -1.71
CA TYR A 577 8.45 3.24 -2.41
C TYR A 577 9.75 3.02 -1.60
N LYS A 578 10.89 3.09 -2.31
CA LYS A 578 12.28 2.93 -1.82
C LYS A 578 13.09 4.16 -2.23
N LEU A 579 14.03 4.61 -1.39
CA LEU A 579 14.92 5.76 -1.64
C LEU A 579 16.40 5.38 -1.42
N ALA A 580 17.31 5.92 -2.23
CA ALA A 580 18.78 5.77 -2.15
C ALA A 580 19.44 6.73 -3.17
N LEU A 581 20.37 7.61 -2.76
CA LEU A 581 21.03 8.60 -3.65
C LEU A 581 22.50 8.87 -3.23
N THR A 582 23.32 9.39 -4.17
CA THR A 582 24.79 9.50 -4.06
C THR A 582 25.37 10.87 -4.46
N GLN A 583 26.01 11.04 -5.63
CA GLN A 583 26.65 12.27 -6.15
C GLN A 583 25.71 13.44 -6.48
N ALA A 584 25.96 13.99 -7.67
CA ALA A 584 25.82 15.36 -8.14
C ALA A 584 24.45 16.07 -7.98
N GLU A 585 23.47 15.41 -7.37
CA GLU A 585 22.18 15.99 -7.03
C GLU A 585 22.28 16.97 -5.84
N LEU A 586 23.29 16.86 -4.97
CA LEU A 586 23.45 17.70 -3.77
C LEU A 586 23.36 19.19 -4.13
N ASP A 587 24.28 19.59 -4.99
CA ASP A 587 24.53 20.98 -5.32
C ASP A 587 23.58 21.48 -6.44
N SER A 588 22.56 20.68 -6.77
CA SER A 588 21.40 21.09 -7.59
C SER A 588 20.22 21.57 -6.74
N ALA A 589 20.34 21.51 -5.40
CA ALA A 589 19.37 21.95 -4.42
C ALA A 589 19.14 23.48 -4.40
N THR A 590 18.13 23.96 -5.13
CA THR A 590 17.43 25.19 -4.74
C THR A 590 16.50 24.91 -3.54
N GLN A 591 15.76 25.90 -3.04
CA GLN A 591 14.87 25.76 -1.87
C GLN A 591 13.80 24.64 -2.01
N SER A 592 13.64 24.10 -3.23
CA SER A 592 12.75 23.01 -3.64
C SER A 592 13.47 21.85 -4.37
N ALA A 593 14.76 21.63 -4.14
CA ALA A 593 15.51 20.46 -4.64
C ALA A 593 16.42 19.81 -3.56
N PRO A 594 16.77 18.52 -3.68
CA PRO A 594 17.32 17.69 -2.59
C PRO A 594 18.85 17.63 -2.51
N LEU A 595 19.34 17.14 -1.36
CA LEU A 595 20.75 17.06 -0.98
C LEU A 595 21.32 15.61 -1.04
N ASN A 596 22.65 15.47 -1.06
CA ASN A 596 23.41 14.25 -1.42
C ASN A 596 24.91 14.26 -0.96
N LEU A 597 25.79 13.42 -1.55
CA LEU A 597 27.05 12.88 -0.96
C LEU A 597 28.19 12.44 -1.95
N GLY A 598 29.25 13.25 -2.14
CA GLY A 598 30.50 12.86 -2.83
C GLY A 598 31.31 14.05 -3.37
N ALA A 599 32.52 13.91 -3.93
CA ALA A 599 33.39 12.73 -4.11
C ALA A 599 34.73 12.98 -3.36
N LYS A 600 35.37 11.99 -2.74
CA LYS A 600 35.44 10.56 -3.11
C LYS A 600 34.65 9.65 -2.17
N ALA A 601 34.23 8.50 -2.68
CA ALA A 601 33.34 7.57 -2.00
C ALA A 601 34.09 6.59 -1.10
N HIS A 602 33.74 6.56 0.18
CA HIS A 602 33.91 5.41 1.07
C HIS A 602 32.58 5.11 1.78
N ASP A 603 31.68 4.47 1.02
CA ASP A 603 30.42 3.80 1.39
C ASP A 603 29.71 4.23 2.69
N GLN A 604 29.04 5.39 2.65
CA GLN A 604 27.95 5.67 3.59
C GLN A 604 26.63 5.08 3.09
N THR A 605 25.92 4.35 3.96
CA THR A 605 24.49 4.03 3.78
C THR A 605 23.71 4.54 4.98
N ILE A 606 23.08 5.70 4.85
CA ILE A 606 22.13 6.20 5.85
C ILE A 606 20.79 5.49 5.62
N SER A 607 20.24 4.89 6.66
CA SER A 607 18.96 4.17 6.59
C SER A 607 18.26 4.17 7.94
N PHE A 608 16.97 4.55 7.96
CA PHE A 608 16.06 4.16 9.02
C PHE A 608 14.64 3.94 8.52
N TRP A 609 13.97 2.97 9.14
CA TRP A 609 12.54 2.69 8.99
C TRP A 609 11.90 2.91 10.35
N ARG A 610 10.84 3.71 10.46
CA ARG A 610 10.04 3.82 11.69
C ARG A 610 8.69 3.13 11.50
N ARG A 611 8.42 2.08 12.28
CA ARG A 611 7.08 1.51 12.42
C ARG A 611 6.39 2.13 13.63
N CYS A 612 5.56 3.14 13.41
CA CYS A 612 4.67 3.64 14.46
C CYS A 612 3.64 2.56 14.83
N THR A 613 3.58 2.20 16.10
CA THR A 613 2.63 1.20 16.61
C THR A 613 1.65 1.90 17.55
N VAL A 614 0.40 2.01 17.13
CA VAL A 614 -0.68 2.56 17.98
C VAL A 614 -1.22 1.45 18.89
N LEU A 615 -1.62 1.80 20.11
CA LEU A 615 -2.14 0.84 21.10
C LEU A 615 -3.39 0.09 20.58
N PRO A 616 -3.58 -1.19 20.96
CA PRO A 616 -4.76 -1.95 20.58
C PRO A 616 -6.04 -1.30 21.14
N GLY A 617 -6.95 -0.90 20.25
CA GLY A 617 -8.25 -0.33 20.61
C GLY A 617 -8.39 1.18 20.43
N THR A 618 -7.30 1.90 20.11
CA THR A 618 -7.41 3.31 19.69
C THR A 618 -7.85 3.39 18.23
N PRO A 619 -8.95 4.08 17.88
CA PRO A 619 -9.27 4.34 16.47
C PRO A 619 -8.22 5.31 15.91
N VAL A 620 -7.41 4.83 14.97
CA VAL A 620 -6.39 5.66 14.30
C VAL A 620 -7.10 6.63 13.35
N GLN A 621 -7.43 7.82 13.85
CA GLN A 621 -8.17 8.82 13.07
C GLN A 621 -7.30 9.80 12.28
N ASN A 622 -6.02 9.96 12.62
CA ASN A 622 -5.05 10.73 11.82
C ASN A 622 -3.70 10.00 11.75
N LYS A 623 -3.09 10.04 10.58
CA LYS A 623 -1.65 9.81 10.36
C LYS A 623 -1.09 11.10 9.77
N ILE A 624 0.14 11.44 10.13
CA ILE A 624 0.84 12.63 9.65
C ILE A 624 2.04 12.15 8.83
N ASP A 625 2.22 12.71 7.64
CA ASP A 625 3.43 12.52 6.84
C ASP A 625 4.52 13.46 7.35
N ILE A 626 5.68 12.91 7.69
CA ILE A 626 6.81 13.70 8.19
C ILE A 626 7.95 13.60 7.18
N LYS A 627 8.15 14.66 6.39
CA LYS A 627 9.41 14.87 5.65
C LYS A 627 10.44 15.39 6.66
N LEU A 628 11.63 14.79 6.70
CA LEU A 628 12.71 15.22 7.59
C LEU A 628 13.83 15.90 6.77
N ARG A 629 14.18 17.13 7.13
CA ARG A 629 15.41 17.80 6.67
C ARG A 629 16.55 17.36 7.59
N LEU A 630 17.69 16.98 6.99
CA LEU A 630 18.94 16.70 7.68
C LEU A 630 19.95 17.81 7.36
N THR A 631 20.63 18.33 8.38
CA THR A 631 21.76 19.25 8.22
C THR A 631 22.90 18.86 9.16
N GLY A 632 24.11 18.78 8.60
CA GLY A 632 25.35 18.47 9.31
C GLY A 632 26.40 19.56 9.13
N THR A 633 27.25 19.77 10.13
CA THR A 633 28.44 20.63 10.05
C THR A 633 29.65 19.93 10.67
N GLU A 634 30.76 19.86 9.92
CA GLU A 634 32.02 19.25 10.36
C GLU A 634 32.79 20.22 11.28
N ASN A 635 33.35 19.72 12.38
CA ASN A 635 34.31 20.45 13.21
C ASN A 635 35.48 19.54 13.60
N PRO A 636 36.71 20.08 13.77
CA PRO A 636 37.79 19.34 14.42
C PRO A 636 37.43 19.04 15.88
N ILE A 637 37.93 17.92 16.41
CA ILE A 637 37.94 17.67 17.86
C ILE A 637 38.78 18.77 18.55
N VAL A 638 38.32 19.26 19.71
CA VAL A 638 38.90 20.36 20.51
C VAL A 638 39.38 19.87 21.87
#